data_AF-A0A2B4STB0-F1
#
_entry.id   AF-A0A2B4STB0-F1
#
_cell.length_a   1.000
_cell.length_b   1.000
_cell.length_c   1.000
_cell.angle_alpha   90.00
_cell.angle_beta   90.00
_cell.angle_gamma   90.00
#
_symmetry.space_group_name_H-M   'P 1'
#
loop_
_entity.id
_entity.type
_entity.pdbx_description
1 polymer ?
#
loop_
_entity_poly.entity_id
_entity_poly.type
_entity_poly.pdbx_seq_one_letter_code
_entity_poly.pdbx_strand_id
1 'polypeptide(L)'
;MDRIVFIKLVDELYPYLRPGCSPHGDDVLSVEKQIGMTLYYLKDQGSLYMTANSFGVSKSTASVVIRKVCDVITATMGPKYIKLPSNVKEMATRVKGIEDKYGFPQAFGCIDGTHIEIQQPTENPHDYYSYKQKYTINTQAVCAWNGRFLDVEVKWPGSVHDGRVFSNSRINRLLREEKLPMMYKQILPGYDKVPATLIGDPAYPLLPYCMKEYASPRSNEEVIFNNMLRVARNPIECAFGRLKARWRILNKRLDSGLEFVPPLIYTCFVLRNFCEVNNQQIDEDIVSQQIALERGVIKGEVQASMKNKDYKVTIYLDENLEIKNTECECPRGEFKCSHAAAIFIYGIHNLSRTDLECQWKRKRKAESVQSASQMFPAPPKKKDYSPLARDPSREDRMWLYSELKRYGKFTGTCWILSPEPQPATPLPIKTIEDIIYSEGFLMASTKEKQLEYLIENAKVEERTINVVSTLTAGQRNSPAWHQARRGRLTASNFGSVLQAKRVTPSLIKRLLGEYNLSGVKAIAWGQDNETEALKSFTNITNFTPVQTGLWLHESGVLGASPDGLVGDDSVIEWLTGQGNIWQTKKNVYESFQKIPPTQETKEYLMKYFLDRLDYTRGKRFTPYHDIIFILDSSESLSMENFNLSVVIAQRLVSRFDPDTQFAAVVFGANATISFNFHFARVAVESLGKVGYQGGKRNTLDALQAAQNMLLLNRRSGVRDGSRKRVLLVTTGPCARNLNEAITLQRLIWAAMQIKSLGAEVFVAAVGDRIPRIEELLLIPSSTDVHFYRVASMTAFKSLVDEIPVHIVYQDGQ
;
A
#
# COMPACT_ATOMS: atom_id res chain seq x y z
N MET A 1 -13.56 -10.80 -20.83
CA MET A 1 -14.00 -11.81 -21.80
C MET A 1 -15.30 -12.35 -21.26
N ASP A 2 -16.38 -12.23 -22.03
CA ASP A 2 -17.66 -12.84 -21.71
C ASP A 2 -17.64 -14.36 -21.95
N ARG A 3 -18.73 -15.03 -21.56
CA ARG A 3 -18.85 -16.48 -21.69
C ARG A 3 -18.85 -16.94 -23.16
N ILE A 4 -19.46 -16.18 -24.07
CA ILE A 4 -19.60 -16.58 -25.49
C ILE A 4 -18.22 -16.61 -26.14
N VAL A 5 -17.41 -15.58 -25.93
CA VAL A 5 -16.05 -15.49 -26.47
C VAL A 5 -15.12 -16.49 -25.79
N PHE A 6 -15.34 -16.80 -24.51
CA PHE A 6 -14.63 -17.88 -23.84
C PHE A 6 -14.92 -19.24 -24.50
N ILE A 7 -16.18 -19.57 -24.80
CA ILE A 7 -16.51 -20.82 -25.49
C ILE A 7 -15.90 -20.87 -26.90
N LYS A 8 -15.91 -19.76 -27.64
CA LYS A 8 -15.20 -19.69 -28.93
C LYS A 8 -13.71 -20.01 -28.82
N LEU A 9 -13.05 -19.53 -27.74
CA LEU A 9 -11.65 -19.83 -27.47
C LEU A 9 -11.45 -21.31 -27.14
N VAL A 10 -12.36 -21.89 -26.37
CA VAL A 10 -12.38 -23.34 -26.07
C VAL A 10 -12.50 -24.15 -27.35
N ASP A 11 -13.47 -23.83 -28.21
CA ASP A 11 -13.71 -24.55 -29.46
C ASP A 11 -12.50 -24.49 -30.40
N GLU A 12 -11.85 -23.32 -30.49
CA GLU A 12 -10.66 -23.13 -31.33
C GLU A 12 -9.45 -23.93 -30.83
N LEU A 13 -9.31 -24.10 -29.51
CA LEU A 13 -8.19 -24.81 -28.89
C LEU A 13 -8.48 -26.29 -28.58
N TYR A 14 -9.74 -26.70 -28.65
CA TYR A 14 -10.20 -28.06 -28.34
C TYR A 14 -9.43 -29.16 -29.07
N PRO A 15 -9.15 -29.07 -30.39
CA PRO A 15 -8.45 -30.13 -31.12
C PRO A 15 -7.03 -30.39 -30.59
N TYR A 16 -6.41 -29.39 -29.96
CA TYR A 16 -5.01 -29.40 -29.53
C TYR A 16 -4.86 -29.66 -28.02
N LEU A 17 -5.88 -29.33 -27.22
CA LEU A 17 -5.86 -29.46 -25.77
C LEU A 17 -6.70 -30.63 -25.23
N ARG A 18 -7.42 -31.34 -26.12
CA ARG A 18 -8.22 -32.50 -25.72
C ARG A 18 -7.36 -33.51 -24.94
N PRO A 19 -7.86 -34.04 -23.83
CA PRO A 19 -7.21 -35.13 -23.11
C PRO A 19 -6.85 -36.31 -24.03
N GLY A 20 -5.63 -36.81 -23.93
CA GLY A 20 -5.27 -38.09 -24.54
C GLY A 20 -5.86 -39.26 -23.76
N CYS A 21 -6.23 -40.35 -24.43
CA CYS A 21 -6.46 -41.65 -23.78
C CYS A 21 -5.11 -42.26 -23.35
N SER A 22 -4.47 -41.67 -22.34
CA SER A 22 -3.29 -42.25 -21.73
C SER A 22 -3.68 -43.53 -20.97
N PRO A 23 -2.97 -44.66 -21.13
CA PRO A 23 -3.18 -45.87 -20.32
C PRO A 23 -2.87 -45.68 -18.83
N HIS A 24 -2.40 -44.49 -18.41
CA HIS A 24 -2.09 -44.14 -17.02
C HIS A 24 -2.99 -43.04 -16.43
N GLY A 25 -3.95 -42.51 -17.20
CA GLY A 25 -4.98 -41.60 -16.68
C GLY A 25 -4.54 -40.14 -16.43
N ASP A 26 -3.41 -39.68 -16.98
CA ASP A 26 -2.80 -38.39 -16.60
C ASP A 26 -3.39 -37.11 -17.24
N ASP A 27 -4.30 -37.19 -18.22
CA ASP A 27 -5.01 -36.00 -18.74
C ASP A 27 -6.45 -35.95 -18.20
N VAL A 28 -6.66 -35.55 -16.95
CA VAL A 28 -8.00 -35.51 -16.30
C VAL A 28 -8.71 -34.15 -16.48
N LEU A 29 -8.01 -33.09 -16.90
CA LEU A 29 -8.58 -31.74 -16.93
C LEU A 29 -9.26 -31.42 -18.26
N SER A 30 -10.53 -31.01 -18.19
CA SER A 30 -11.28 -30.53 -19.35
C SER A 30 -10.59 -29.32 -20.00
N VAL A 31 -10.80 -29.13 -21.30
CA VAL A 31 -10.20 -28.03 -22.08
C VAL A 31 -10.61 -26.67 -21.48
N GLU A 32 -11.87 -26.53 -21.06
CA GLU A 32 -12.39 -25.34 -20.39
C GLU A 32 -11.62 -25.04 -19.11
N LYS A 33 -11.31 -26.08 -18.31
CA LYS A 33 -10.58 -25.91 -17.06
C LYS A 33 -9.12 -25.53 -17.32
N GLN A 34 -8.49 -26.11 -18.34
CA GLN A 34 -7.12 -25.77 -18.74
C GLN A 34 -7.01 -24.30 -19.21
N ILE A 35 -7.94 -23.87 -20.08
CA ILE A 35 -7.98 -22.50 -20.61
C ILE A 35 -8.38 -21.52 -19.51
N GLY A 36 -9.40 -21.85 -18.72
CA GLY A 36 -9.87 -21.02 -17.61
C GLY A 36 -8.76 -20.73 -16.60
N MET A 37 -7.97 -21.76 -16.25
CA MET A 37 -6.82 -21.62 -15.36
C MET A 37 -5.73 -20.72 -15.95
N THR A 38 -5.44 -20.87 -17.24
CA THR A 38 -4.46 -20.03 -17.94
C THR A 38 -4.91 -18.57 -17.99
N LEU A 39 -6.16 -18.31 -18.36
CA LEU A 39 -6.72 -16.95 -18.37
C LEU A 39 -6.73 -16.31 -16.99
N TYR A 40 -7.02 -17.09 -15.94
CA TYR A 40 -6.96 -16.62 -14.56
C TYR A 40 -5.54 -16.20 -14.17
N TYR A 41 -4.55 -17.03 -14.52
CA TYR A 41 -3.14 -16.71 -14.29
C TYR A 41 -2.70 -15.44 -15.02
N LEU A 42 -3.10 -15.25 -16.28
CA LEU A 42 -2.70 -14.09 -17.08
C LEU A 42 -3.41 -12.78 -16.65
N LYS A 43 -4.65 -12.87 -16.17
CA LYS A 43 -5.48 -11.73 -15.79
C LYS A 43 -4.95 -11.01 -14.54
N ASP A 44 -4.39 -11.75 -13.58
CA ASP A 44 -4.04 -11.22 -12.25
C ASP A 44 -2.52 -11.14 -12.02
N GLN A 45 -2.10 -10.42 -10.98
CA GLN A 45 -0.72 -10.39 -10.49
C GLN A 45 -0.43 -11.52 -9.49
N GLY A 46 -1.38 -12.44 -9.31
CA GLY A 46 -1.29 -13.56 -8.37
C GLY A 46 -0.14 -14.53 -8.64
N SER A 47 0.16 -15.37 -7.65
CA SER A 47 1.13 -16.45 -7.79
C SER A 47 0.53 -17.68 -8.46
N LEU A 48 1.38 -18.53 -9.02
CA LEU A 48 0.97 -19.83 -9.55
C LEU A 48 0.26 -20.69 -8.49
N TYR A 49 0.64 -20.55 -7.20
CA TYR A 49 0.00 -21.23 -6.08
C TYR A 49 -1.46 -20.79 -5.89
N MET A 50 -1.74 -19.48 -5.95
CA MET A 50 -3.11 -18.96 -5.86
C MET A 50 -3.98 -19.49 -7.01
N THR A 51 -3.42 -19.53 -8.22
CA THR A 51 -4.11 -20.11 -9.38
C THR A 51 -4.41 -21.60 -9.18
N ALA A 52 -3.43 -22.37 -8.72
CA ALA A 52 -3.61 -23.81 -8.48
C ALA A 52 -4.72 -24.08 -7.44
N ASN A 53 -4.72 -23.34 -6.32
CA ASN A 53 -5.75 -23.44 -5.28
C ASN A 53 -7.15 -23.07 -5.81
N SER A 54 -7.28 -21.99 -6.59
CA SER A 54 -8.57 -21.56 -7.15
C SER A 54 -9.20 -22.60 -8.08
N PHE A 55 -8.39 -23.45 -8.71
CA PHE A 55 -8.86 -24.50 -9.62
C PHE A 55 -8.83 -25.90 -8.98
N GLY A 56 -8.43 -26.02 -7.71
CA GLY A 56 -8.37 -27.28 -6.97
C GLY A 56 -7.38 -28.28 -7.57
N VAL A 57 -6.22 -27.80 -8.03
CA VAL A 57 -5.16 -28.64 -8.62
C VAL A 57 -3.83 -28.39 -7.91
N SER A 58 -2.87 -29.31 -8.09
CA SER A 58 -1.52 -29.10 -7.58
C SER A 58 -0.79 -27.98 -8.34
N LYS A 59 0.18 -27.33 -7.69
CA LYS A 59 1.02 -26.28 -8.33
C LYS A 59 1.77 -26.82 -9.55
N SER A 60 2.25 -28.07 -9.51
CA SER A 60 2.93 -28.70 -10.64
C SER A 60 1.98 -28.90 -11.82
N THR A 61 0.76 -29.41 -11.57
CA THR A 61 -0.28 -29.53 -12.60
C THR A 61 -0.62 -28.19 -13.23
N ALA A 62 -0.85 -27.14 -12.41
CA ALA A 62 -1.11 -25.80 -12.93
C ALA A 62 0.05 -25.28 -13.80
N SER A 63 1.29 -25.50 -13.38
CA SER A 63 2.49 -25.11 -14.13
C SER A 63 2.56 -25.78 -15.50
N VAL A 64 2.33 -27.08 -15.57
CA VAL A 64 2.41 -27.87 -16.81
C VAL A 64 1.29 -27.45 -17.76
N VAL A 65 0.06 -27.32 -17.26
CA VAL A 65 -1.10 -26.95 -18.07
C VAL A 65 -0.96 -25.53 -18.63
N ILE A 66 -0.57 -24.55 -17.82
CA ILE A 66 -0.40 -23.16 -18.28
C ILE A 66 0.66 -23.08 -19.38
N ARG A 67 1.78 -23.81 -19.22
CA ARG A 67 2.81 -23.92 -20.26
C ARG A 67 2.26 -24.53 -21.54
N LYS A 68 1.62 -25.70 -21.45
CA LYS A 68 0.98 -26.40 -22.58
C LYS A 68 0.00 -25.49 -23.32
N VAL A 69 -0.86 -24.75 -22.61
CA VAL A 69 -1.85 -23.85 -23.23
C VAL A 69 -1.16 -22.67 -23.92
N CYS A 70 -0.16 -22.03 -23.30
CA CYS A 70 0.61 -20.94 -23.91
C CYS A 70 1.34 -21.39 -25.19
N ASP A 71 1.94 -22.59 -25.17
CA ASP A 71 2.64 -23.15 -26.33
C ASP A 71 1.67 -23.44 -27.48
N VAL A 72 0.51 -24.04 -27.18
CA VAL A 72 -0.55 -24.31 -28.17
C VAL A 72 -1.10 -23.01 -28.76
N ILE A 73 -1.39 -21.99 -27.94
CA ILE A 73 -1.87 -20.69 -28.43
C ILE A 73 -0.81 -20.04 -29.33
N THR A 74 0.45 -20.08 -28.92
CA THR A 74 1.57 -19.52 -29.68
C THR A 74 1.70 -20.20 -31.05
N ALA A 75 1.62 -21.53 -31.10
CA ALA A 75 1.79 -22.30 -32.33
C ALA A 75 0.58 -22.22 -33.29
N THR A 76 -0.64 -22.20 -32.76
CA THR A 76 -1.86 -22.34 -33.57
C THR A 76 -2.56 -21.00 -33.83
N MET A 77 -2.84 -20.24 -32.78
CA MET A 77 -3.53 -18.96 -32.86
C MET A 77 -2.57 -17.81 -33.21
N GLY A 78 -1.30 -17.90 -32.84
CA GLY A 78 -0.28 -16.89 -33.15
C GLY A 78 -0.27 -16.44 -34.60
N PRO A 79 -0.04 -17.36 -35.56
CA PRO A 79 -0.04 -17.03 -36.99
C PRO A 79 -1.38 -16.49 -37.53
N LYS A 80 -2.50 -16.83 -36.87
CA LYS A 80 -3.85 -16.40 -37.28
C LYS A 80 -4.17 -14.98 -36.84
N TYR A 81 -3.80 -14.62 -35.61
CA TYR A 81 -4.18 -13.34 -35.00
C TYR A 81 -3.07 -12.27 -35.07
N ILE A 82 -1.79 -12.66 -35.13
CA ILE A 82 -0.65 -11.75 -35.32
C ILE A 82 -0.10 -11.98 -36.72
N LYS A 83 -0.64 -11.24 -37.69
CA LYS A 83 -0.26 -11.36 -39.10
C LYS A 83 0.07 -10.03 -39.75
N LEU A 84 1.17 -10.04 -40.50
CA LEU A 84 1.55 -8.99 -41.42
C LEU A 84 0.66 -9.03 -42.68
N PRO A 85 0.48 -7.88 -43.37
CA PRO A 85 -0.29 -7.84 -44.60
C PRO A 85 0.33 -8.76 -45.65
N SER A 86 -0.48 -9.65 -46.23
CA SER A 86 -0.01 -10.67 -47.19
C SER A 86 -0.19 -10.25 -48.65
N ASN A 87 -1.00 -9.23 -48.92
CA ASN A 87 -1.24 -8.71 -50.26
C ASN A 87 -1.44 -7.18 -50.24
N VAL A 88 -1.38 -6.58 -51.44
CA VAL A 88 -1.49 -5.13 -51.63
C VAL A 88 -2.84 -4.59 -51.13
N LYS A 89 -3.93 -5.36 -51.22
CA LYS A 89 -5.26 -4.94 -50.74
C LYS A 89 -5.29 -4.82 -49.20
N GLU A 90 -4.72 -5.79 -48.50
CA GLU A 90 -4.58 -5.72 -47.03
C GLU A 90 -3.68 -4.54 -46.63
N MET A 91 -2.55 -4.34 -47.32
CA MET A 91 -1.65 -3.20 -47.08
C MET A 91 -2.37 -1.86 -47.30
N ALA A 92 -3.08 -1.71 -48.42
CA ALA A 92 -3.83 -0.50 -48.75
C ALA A 92 -4.92 -0.19 -47.72
N THR A 93 -5.59 -1.23 -47.21
CA THR A 93 -6.57 -1.08 -46.11
C THR A 93 -5.92 -0.49 -44.87
N ARG A 94 -4.64 -0.85 -44.61
CA ARG A 94 -3.91 -0.40 -43.42
C ARG A 94 -3.41 1.02 -43.53
N VAL A 95 -2.86 1.34 -44.69
CA VAL A 95 -2.47 2.70 -45.03
C VAL A 95 -3.68 3.63 -44.95
N LYS A 96 -4.78 3.25 -45.58
CA LYS A 96 -6.02 4.02 -45.53
C LYS A 96 -6.54 4.18 -44.09
N GLY A 97 -6.47 3.14 -43.25
CA GLY A 97 -6.91 3.22 -41.87
C GLY A 97 -6.12 4.21 -41.00
N ILE A 98 -4.81 4.35 -41.22
CA ILE A 98 -4.01 5.38 -40.54
C ILE A 98 -4.26 6.77 -41.15
N GLU A 99 -4.34 6.88 -42.47
CA GLU A 99 -4.62 8.13 -43.18
C GLU A 99 -5.99 8.71 -42.76
N ASP A 100 -7.04 7.89 -42.76
CA ASP A 100 -8.41 8.30 -42.40
C ASP A 100 -8.54 8.70 -40.91
N LYS A 101 -7.82 8.03 -40.00
CA LYS A 101 -7.99 8.20 -38.54
C LYS A 101 -7.01 9.20 -37.93
N TYR A 102 -5.79 9.27 -38.44
CA TYR A 102 -4.69 10.06 -37.86
C TYR A 102 -4.11 11.08 -38.84
N GLY A 103 -4.55 11.08 -40.11
CA GLY A 103 -4.10 12.05 -41.11
C GLY A 103 -2.67 11.82 -41.61
N PHE A 104 -2.02 10.70 -41.27
CA PHE A 104 -0.65 10.43 -41.68
C PHE A 104 -0.61 9.56 -42.95
N PRO A 105 -0.09 10.07 -44.08
CA PRO A 105 -0.10 9.35 -45.35
C PRO A 105 0.92 8.21 -45.39
N GLN A 106 0.64 7.16 -46.17
CA GLN A 106 1.54 6.03 -46.45
C GLN A 106 2.03 5.23 -45.23
N ALA A 107 1.53 5.47 -44.02
CA ALA A 107 1.87 4.66 -42.86
C ALA A 107 0.93 3.45 -42.73
N PHE A 108 1.46 2.23 -42.57
CA PHE A 108 0.63 1.03 -42.40
C PHE A 108 0.60 0.48 -40.96
N GLY A 109 1.54 0.94 -40.12
CA GLY A 109 1.64 0.52 -38.73
C GLY A 109 2.62 1.36 -37.94
N CYS A 110 2.49 1.31 -36.62
CA CYS A 110 3.37 1.97 -35.66
C CYS A 110 4.19 0.92 -34.93
N ILE A 111 5.49 1.17 -34.78
CA ILE A 111 6.44 0.26 -34.13
C ILE A 111 6.97 0.89 -32.85
N ASP A 112 7.02 0.10 -31.78
CA ASP A 112 7.57 0.53 -30.50
C ASP A 112 8.01 -0.66 -29.63
N GLY A 113 8.83 -0.39 -28.63
CA GLY A 113 9.32 -1.34 -27.63
C GLY A 113 8.55 -1.24 -26.31
N THR A 114 8.36 -2.38 -25.65
CA THR A 114 7.89 -2.42 -24.25
C THR A 114 8.76 -3.35 -23.42
N HIS A 115 9.14 -2.88 -22.23
CA HIS A 115 9.88 -3.69 -21.27
C HIS A 115 8.91 -4.46 -20.35
N ILE A 116 9.11 -5.76 -20.24
CA ILE A 116 8.40 -6.65 -19.30
C ILE A 116 9.36 -7.10 -18.21
N GLU A 117 9.00 -6.91 -16.94
CA GLU A 117 9.87 -7.19 -15.80
C GLU A 117 9.99 -8.69 -15.52
N ILE A 118 11.21 -9.17 -15.31
CA ILE A 118 11.51 -10.57 -15.05
C ILE A 118 12.30 -10.78 -13.76
N GLN A 119 12.27 -12.00 -13.24
CA GLN A 119 13.22 -12.43 -12.24
C GLN A 119 14.65 -12.30 -12.79
N GLN A 120 15.60 -12.00 -11.90
CA GLN A 120 17.00 -11.89 -12.27
C GLN A 120 17.42 -13.23 -12.86
N PRO A 121 17.88 -13.25 -14.12
CA PRO A 121 18.40 -14.46 -14.73
C PRO A 121 19.58 -15.03 -13.95
N THR A 122 19.69 -16.35 -13.91
CA THR A 122 20.87 -17.05 -13.39
C THR A 122 22.07 -16.87 -14.31
N GLU A 123 21.82 -16.81 -15.62
CA GLU A 123 22.84 -16.64 -16.66
C GLU A 123 22.81 -15.22 -17.21
N ASN A 124 23.98 -14.59 -17.33
CA ASN A 124 24.17 -13.24 -17.90
C ASN A 124 23.17 -12.18 -17.41
N PRO A 125 22.99 -11.98 -16.09
CA PRO A 125 21.99 -11.06 -15.54
C PRO A 125 22.18 -9.61 -16.02
N HIS A 126 23.42 -9.21 -16.30
CA HIS A 126 23.75 -7.86 -16.79
C HIS A 126 23.08 -7.54 -18.14
N ASP A 127 22.91 -8.52 -19.03
CA ASP A 127 22.30 -8.30 -20.35
C ASP A 127 20.82 -7.92 -20.23
N TYR A 128 20.15 -8.39 -19.17
CA TYR A 128 18.73 -8.14 -18.94
C TYR A 128 18.47 -6.86 -18.13
N TYR A 129 19.52 -6.22 -17.61
CA TYR A 129 19.40 -5.01 -16.81
C TYR A 129 19.17 -3.79 -17.71
N SER A 130 17.98 -3.21 -17.64
CA SER A 130 17.56 -2.08 -18.48
C SER A 130 17.87 -0.73 -17.85
N TYR A 131 17.78 0.34 -18.66
CA TYR A 131 17.88 1.73 -18.20
C TYR A 131 16.83 2.10 -17.13
N LYS A 132 15.75 1.31 -17.02
CA LYS A 132 14.73 1.44 -15.96
C LYS A 132 15.18 0.86 -14.61
N GLN A 133 16.46 0.52 -14.46
CA GLN A 133 17.07 -0.08 -13.26
C GLN A 133 16.40 -1.39 -12.81
N LYS A 134 15.87 -2.15 -13.78
CA LYS A 134 15.16 -3.41 -13.58
C LYS A 134 15.62 -4.45 -14.60
N TYR A 135 15.55 -5.72 -14.21
CA TYR A 135 15.72 -6.85 -15.13
C TYR A 135 14.47 -7.01 -15.99
N THR A 136 14.61 -6.91 -17.30
CA THR A 136 13.47 -6.91 -18.23
C THR A 136 13.79 -7.66 -19.52
N ILE A 137 12.74 -8.10 -20.21
CA ILE A 137 12.80 -8.48 -21.62
C ILE A 137 12.23 -7.32 -22.44
N ASN A 138 13.01 -6.85 -23.41
CA ASN A 138 12.55 -5.89 -24.39
C ASN A 138 11.70 -6.62 -25.46
N THR A 139 10.45 -6.22 -25.57
CA THR A 139 9.47 -6.76 -26.52
C THR A 139 9.11 -5.70 -27.55
N GLN A 140 9.47 -5.93 -28.81
CA GLN A 140 9.09 -5.06 -29.91
C GLN A 140 7.74 -5.50 -30.48
N ALA A 141 6.85 -4.54 -30.78
CA ALA A 141 5.61 -4.84 -31.46
C ALA A 141 5.26 -3.78 -32.51
N VAL A 142 4.50 -4.22 -33.51
CA VAL A 142 3.91 -3.36 -34.54
C VAL A 142 2.41 -3.40 -34.41
N CYS A 143 1.76 -2.24 -34.48
CA CYS A 143 0.32 -2.09 -34.30
C CYS A 143 -0.32 -1.33 -35.47
N ALA A 144 -1.53 -1.75 -35.85
CA ALA A 144 -2.37 -1.06 -36.83
C ALA A 144 -3.19 0.09 -36.21
N TRP A 145 -3.85 0.90 -37.06
CA TRP A 145 -4.72 2.03 -36.66
C TRP A 145 -5.82 1.69 -35.63
N ASN A 146 -6.20 0.41 -35.55
CA ASN A 146 -7.25 -0.09 -34.68
C ASN A 146 -6.72 -0.75 -33.40
N GLY A 147 -5.43 -0.62 -33.08
CA GLY A 147 -4.87 -1.18 -31.84
C GLY A 147 -4.50 -2.67 -31.93
N ARG A 148 -4.66 -3.33 -33.09
CA ARG A 148 -4.28 -4.75 -33.27
C ARG A 148 -2.81 -4.90 -33.61
N PHE A 149 -2.15 -5.84 -32.96
CA PHE A 149 -0.75 -6.16 -33.21
C PHE A 149 -0.57 -6.94 -34.53
N LEU A 150 0.40 -6.55 -35.34
CA LEU A 150 0.70 -7.14 -36.65
C LEU A 150 1.92 -8.05 -36.62
N ASP A 151 2.88 -7.68 -35.80
CA ASP A 151 4.12 -8.42 -35.55
C ASP A 151 4.54 -8.16 -34.11
N VAL A 152 5.08 -9.18 -33.45
CA VAL A 152 5.54 -9.11 -32.05
C VAL A 152 6.79 -9.96 -31.94
N GLU A 153 7.83 -9.39 -31.36
CA GLU A 153 9.11 -10.05 -31.15
C GLU A 153 9.51 -9.97 -29.67
N VAL A 154 9.46 -11.13 -29.00
CA VAL A 154 9.76 -11.27 -27.57
C VAL A 154 11.08 -12.05 -27.41
N LYS A 155 12.22 -11.44 -27.73
CA LYS A 155 13.51 -12.17 -27.69
C LYS A 155 14.68 -11.42 -27.08
N TRP A 156 14.53 -10.14 -26.77
CA TRP A 156 15.67 -9.28 -26.51
C TRP A 156 15.89 -9.02 -25.02
N PRO A 157 17.13 -9.12 -24.52
CA PRO A 157 17.47 -8.67 -23.18
C PRO A 157 17.19 -7.17 -22.99
N GLY A 158 16.84 -6.77 -21.78
CA GLY A 158 16.43 -5.41 -21.43
C GLY A 158 17.49 -4.31 -21.62
N SER A 159 18.77 -4.65 -21.79
CA SER A 159 19.83 -3.69 -22.13
C SER A 159 19.86 -3.32 -23.62
N VAL A 160 19.20 -4.09 -24.49
CA VAL A 160 19.27 -3.91 -25.94
C VAL A 160 18.31 -2.80 -26.38
N HIS A 161 18.86 -1.78 -27.03
CA HIS A 161 18.12 -0.63 -27.57
C HIS A 161 17.17 -1.00 -28.72
N ASP A 162 16.05 -0.29 -28.84
CA ASP A 162 14.98 -0.56 -29.81
C ASP A 162 15.45 -0.51 -31.28
N GLY A 163 16.36 0.42 -31.62
CA GLY A 163 16.97 0.47 -32.95
C GLY A 163 17.78 -0.80 -33.30
N ARG A 164 18.48 -1.39 -32.31
CA ARG A 164 19.23 -2.65 -32.50
C ARG A 164 18.30 -3.86 -32.57
N VAL A 165 17.25 -3.87 -31.75
CA VAL A 165 16.17 -4.84 -31.81
C VAL A 165 15.53 -4.83 -33.21
N PHE A 166 15.16 -3.65 -33.71
CA PHE A 166 14.59 -3.49 -35.04
C PHE A 166 15.51 -3.98 -36.16
N SER A 167 16.79 -3.62 -36.11
CA SER A 167 17.77 -4.02 -37.13
C SER A 167 17.92 -5.54 -37.27
N ASN A 168 17.60 -6.29 -36.20
CA ASN A 168 17.68 -7.75 -36.14
C ASN A 168 16.29 -8.41 -36.09
N SER A 169 15.23 -7.65 -36.34
CA SER A 169 13.85 -8.11 -36.27
C SER A 169 13.43 -8.83 -37.55
N ARG A 170 12.48 -9.77 -37.42
CA ARG A 170 11.88 -10.46 -38.58
C ARG A 170 11.26 -9.46 -39.56
N ILE A 171 10.57 -8.44 -39.05
CA ILE A 171 9.88 -7.46 -39.89
C ILE A 171 10.86 -6.60 -40.69
N ASN A 172 11.97 -6.15 -40.09
CA ASN A 172 12.99 -5.39 -40.83
C ASN A 172 13.58 -6.22 -41.97
N ARG A 173 13.89 -7.50 -41.73
CA ARG A 173 14.35 -8.41 -42.78
C ARG A 173 13.32 -8.53 -43.91
N LEU A 174 12.03 -8.69 -43.60
CA LEU A 174 10.98 -8.80 -44.62
C LEU A 174 10.78 -7.50 -45.43
N LEU A 175 10.94 -6.34 -44.79
CA LEU A 175 10.89 -5.04 -45.46
C LEU A 175 12.10 -4.83 -46.37
N ARG A 176 13.31 -5.15 -45.87
CA ARG A 176 14.57 -5.04 -46.62
C ARG A 176 14.63 -5.97 -47.82
N GLU A 177 14.09 -7.18 -47.70
CA GLU A 177 14.02 -8.17 -48.79
C GLU A 177 12.79 -7.96 -49.69
N GLU A 178 12.02 -6.89 -49.50
CA GLU A 178 10.80 -6.58 -50.26
C GLU A 178 9.77 -7.73 -50.31
N LYS A 179 9.77 -8.58 -49.28
CA LYS A 179 8.83 -9.71 -49.14
C LYS A 179 7.46 -9.31 -48.63
N LEU A 180 7.32 -8.08 -48.12
CA LEU A 180 6.02 -7.51 -47.79
C LEU A 180 5.45 -6.77 -49.01
N PRO A 181 4.11 -6.79 -49.19
CA PRO A 181 3.49 -6.11 -50.31
C PRO A 181 3.73 -4.61 -50.23
N MET A 182 4.58 -4.09 -51.11
CA MET A 182 4.91 -2.66 -51.19
C MET A 182 3.86 -1.92 -52.02
N MET A 183 3.56 -0.70 -51.60
CA MET A 183 2.79 0.27 -52.38
C MET A 183 3.53 1.59 -52.37
N TYR A 184 3.41 2.34 -53.47
CA TYR A 184 4.12 3.60 -53.68
C TYR A 184 3.11 4.67 -54.10
N LYS A 185 3.07 5.80 -53.37
CA LYS A 185 2.19 6.94 -53.68
C LYS A 185 3.02 8.20 -53.81
N GLN A 186 2.80 8.95 -54.90
CA GLN A 186 3.30 10.31 -55.00
C GLN A 186 2.41 11.21 -54.14
N ILE A 187 2.98 11.80 -53.07
CA ILE A 187 2.23 12.65 -52.14
C ILE A 187 2.16 14.09 -52.67
N LEU A 188 3.26 14.59 -53.25
CA LEU A 188 3.36 15.93 -53.81
C LEU A 188 3.82 15.88 -55.28
N PRO A 189 3.25 16.72 -56.17
CA PRO A 189 3.73 16.83 -57.55
C PRO A 189 5.21 17.21 -57.60
N GLY A 190 5.99 16.50 -58.43
CA GLY A 190 7.43 16.76 -58.59
C GLY A 190 8.35 16.09 -57.56
N TYR A 191 7.79 15.35 -56.58
CA TYR A 191 8.55 14.57 -55.60
C TYR A 191 8.48 13.06 -55.89
N ASP A 192 9.46 12.32 -55.37
CA ASP A 192 9.54 10.86 -55.48
C ASP A 192 8.34 10.16 -54.82
N LYS A 193 8.01 8.97 -55.33
CA LYS A 193 6.95 8.15 -54.73
C LYS A 193 7.40 7.61 -53.38
N VAL A 194 6.56 7.77 -52.37
CA VAL A 194 6.83 7.30 -51.00
C VAL A 194 6.28 5.88 -50.85
N PRO A 195 7.08 4.91 -50.37
CA PRO A 195 6.60 3.56 -50.07
C PRO A 195 5.73 3.53 -48.81
N ALA A 196 4.95 2.47 -48.64
CA ALA A 196 4.30 2.20 -47.36
C ALA A 196 5.35 2.00 -46.25
N THR A 197 5.22 2.79 -45.18
CA THR A 197 6.23 2.86 -44.10
C THR A 197 5.65 2.50 -42.72
N LEU A 198 6.52 2.03 -41.84
CA LEU A 198 6.28 2.04 -40.40
C LEU A 198 6.58 3.42 -39.83
N ILE A 199 5.94 3.75 -38.71
CA ILE A 199 6.29 4.92 -37.90
C ILE A 199 6.89 4.45 -36.58
N GLY A 200 8.11 4.89 -36.27
CA GLY A 200 8.84 4.54 -35.06
C GLY A 200 9.15 5.75 -34.18
N ASP A 201 9.75 5.49 -33.02
CA ASP A 201 10.23 6.53 -32.11
C ASP A 201 11.58 7.11 -32.62
N PRO A 202 12.14 8.15 -31.97
CA PRO A 202 13.45 8.70 -32.35
C PRO A 202 14.61 7.70 -32.35
N ALA A 203 14.52 6.64 -31.54
CA ALA A 203 15.55 5.60 -31.39
C ALA A 203 15.58 4.61 -32.55
N TYR A 204 14.53 4.54 -33.38
CA TYR A 204 14.56 3.80 -34.63
C TYR A 204 15.43 4.49 -35.70
N PRO A 205 16.03 3.75 -36.64
CA PRO A 205 16.73 4.34 -37.78
C PRO A 205 15.73 4.93 -38.79
N LEU A 206 16.10 6.03 -39.45
CA LEU A 206 15.35 6.55 -40.59
C LEU A 206 15.69 5.69 -41.83
N LEU A 207 14.69 5.02 -42.39
CA LEU A 207 14.81 4.14 -43.55
C LEU A 207 13.65 4.39 -44.52
N PRO A 208 13.72 3.97 -45.80
CA PRO A 208 12.60 4.12 -46.75
C PRO A 208 11.28 3.56 -46.23
N TYR A 209 11.33 2.52 -45.40
CA TYR A 209 10.18 1.83 -44.82
C TYR A 209 10.02 2.05 -43.29
N CYS A 210 10.79 2.98 -42.70
CA CYS A 210 10.68 3.34 -41.28
C CYS A 210 10.90 4.84 -41.10
N MET A 211 9.83 5.55 -40.72
CA MET A 211 9.80 7.00 -40.53
C MET A 211 9.92 7.34 -39.03
N LYS A 212 10.63 8.43 -38.72
CA LYS A 212 10.79 8.96 -37.36
C LYS A 212 10.77 10.49 -37.36
N GLU A 213 10.61 11.07 -36.18
CA GLU A 213 10.59 12.52 -36.00
C GLU A 213 11.96 13.19 -36.24
N TYR A 214 11.93 14.46 -36.63
CA TYR A 214 13.11 15.32 -36.68
C TYR A 214 13.60 15.59 -35.26
N ALA A 215 14.86 15.22 -34.97
CA ALA A 215 15.46 15.38 -33.64
C ALA A 215 15.62 16.86 -33.22
N SER A 216 15.72 17.78 -34.17
CA SER A 216 15.86 19.21 -33.92
C SER A 216 15.11 20.00 -35.00
N PRO A 217 13.78 20.18 -34.86
CA PRO A 217 12.97 20.87 -35.86
C PRO A 217 13.41 22.34 -35.95
N ARG A 218 13.67 22.80 -37.18
CA ARG A 218 14.16 24.14 -37.53
C ARG A 218 13.09 24.98 -38.25
N SER A 219 12.03 24.35 -38.74
CA SER A 219 10.90 25.01 -39.41
C SER A 219 9.55 24.61 -38.81
N ASN A 220 8.51 25.40 -39.08
CA ASN A 220 7.15 25.09 -38.63
C ASN A 220 6.62 23.81 -39.27
N GLU A 221 7.01 23.52 -40.51
CA GLU A 221 6.65 22.31 -41.24
C GLU A 221 7.22 21.06 -40.54
N GLU A 222 8.47 21.12 -40.07
CA GLU A 222 9.08 20.03 -39.30
C GLU A 222 8.39 19.82 -37.94
N VAL A 223 7.94 20.90 -37.28
CA VAL A 223 7.15 20.82 -36.04
C VAL A 223 5.78 20.18 -36.30
N ILE A 224 5.09 20.61 -37.36
CA ILE A 224 3.79 20.05 -37.77
C ILE A 224 3.95 18.57 -38.11
N PHE A 225 4.98 18.20 -38.87
CA PHE A 225 5.29 16.81 -39.19
C PHE A 225 5.51 15.97 -37.92
N ASN A 226 6.35 16.43 -36.99
CA ASN A 226 6.59 15.73 -35.72
C ASN A 226 5.29 15.55 -34.92
N ASN A 227 4.42 16.56 -34.88
CA ASN A 227 3.13 16.46 -34.20
C ASN A 227 2.21 15.43 -34.87
N MET A 228 2.10 15.44 -36.20
CA MET A 228 1.33 14.43 -36.95
C MET A 228 1.87 13.02 -36.69
N LEU A 229 3.19 12.85 -36.69
CA LEU A 229 3.85 11.58 -36.43
C LEU A 229 3.55 11.06 -35.02
N ARG A 230 3.61 11.93 -33.99
CA ARG A 230 3.28 11.59 -32.60
C ARG A 230 1.82 11.18 -32.43
N VAL A 231 0.90 11.91 -33.07
CA VAL A 231 -0.53 11.55 -33.06
C VAL A 231 -0.75 10.21 -33.74
N ALA A 232 -0.10 9.98 -34.88
CA ALA A 232 -0.19 8.72 -35.61
C ALA A 232 0.44 7.54 -34.85
N ARG A 233 1.43 7.78 -33.97
CA ARG A 233 2.04 6.78 -33.07
C ARG A 233 1.16 6.39 -31.89
N ASN A 234 0.26 7.25 -31.42
CA ASN A 234 -0.59 6.98 -30.25
C ASN A 234 -1.24 5.56 -30.21
N PRO A 235 -1.65 4.93 -31.33
CA PRO A 235 -2.17 3.56 -31.34
C PRO A 235 -1.28 2.49 -30.70
N ILE A 236 0.05 2.52 -30.88
CA ILE A 236 0.93 1.47 -30.33
C ILE A 236 1.01 1.57 -28.81
N GLU A 237 1.13 2.79 -28.30
CA GLU A 237 1.18 3.08 -26.86
C GLU A 237 -0.17 2.75 -26.19
N CYS A 238 -1.30 3.14 -26.81
CA CYS A 238 -2.62 2.71 -26.35
C CYS A 238 -2.77 1.19 -26.38
N ALA A 239 -2.25 0.51 -27.40
CA ALA A 239 -2.31 -0.94 -27.51
C ALA A 239 -1.51 -1.64 -26.40
N PHE A 240 -0.33 -1.14 -26.03
CA PHE A 240 0.44 -1.63 -24.89
C PHE A 240 -0.26 -1.39 -23.55
N GLY A 241 -0.79 -0.18 -23.32
CA GLY A 241 -1.55 0.12 -22.12
C GLY A 241 -2.76 -0.81 -21.98
N ARG A 242 -3.50 -0.99 -23.08
CA ARG A 242 -4.61 -1.95 -23.19
C ARG A 242 -4.17 -3.40 -22.93
N LEU A 243 -3.04 -3.83 -23.48
CA LEU A 243 -2.48 -5.17 -23.29
C LEU A 243 -2.22 -5.45 -21.80
N LYS A 244 -1.50 -4.55 -21.12
CA LYS A 244 -1.11 -4.67 -19.71
C LYS A 244 -2.29 -4.48 -18.74
N ALA A 245 -3.24 -3.62 -19.09
CA ALA A 245 -4.48 -3.47 -18.34
C ALA A 245 -5.30 -4.77 -18.32
N ARG A 246 -5.33 -5.50 -19.46
CA ARG A 246 -6.06 -6.78 -19.58
C ARG A 246 -5.31 -7.93 -18.92
N TRP A 247 -4.02 -8.03 -19.20
CA TRP A 247 -3.15 -9.12 -18.74
C TRP A 247 -2.18 -8.58 -17.70
N ARG A 248 -2.68 -8.42 -16.46
CA ARG A 248 -1.92 -7.77 -15.38
C ARG A 248 -0.70 -8.56 -14.95
N ILE A 249 -0.56 -9.81 -15.36
CA ILE A 249 0.66 -10.59 -15.20
C ILE A 249 1.89 -9.86 -15.77
N LEU A 250 1.71 -9.05 -16.81
CA LEU A 250 2.78 -8.26 -17.44
C LEU A 250 3.22 -7.04 -16.60
N ASN A 251 2.45 -6.67 -15.58
CA ASN A 251 2.77 -5.57 -14.67
C ASN A 251 3.56 -6.03 -13.44
N LYS A 252 3.64 -7.34 -13.19
CA LYS A 252 4.47 -7.89 -12.11
C LYS A 252 5.79 -8.41 -12.66
N ARG A 253 6.75 -8.57 -11.75
CA ARG A 253 7.97 -9.33 -12.02
C ARG A 253 7.63 -10.79 -12.28
N LEU A 254 7.91 -11.28 -13.49
CA LEU A 254 7.65 -12.66 -13.87
C LEU A 254 8.62 -13.61 -13.17
N ASP A 255 8.08 -14.54 -12.39
CA ASP A 255 8.77 -15.53 -11.55
C ASP A 255 8.95 -16.89 -12.26
N SER A 256 8.97 -16.88 -13.59
CA SER A 256 9.13 -18.07 -14.45
C SER A 256 10.52 -18.10 -15.09
N GLY A 257 10.96 -19.30 -15.50
CA GLY A 257 12.21 -19.47 -16.23
C GLY A 257 12.20 -18.73 -17.57
N LEU A 258 13.38 -18.28 -18.02
CA LEU A 258 13.55 -17.53 -19.27
C LEU A 258 13.05 -18.28 -20.52
N GLU A 259 13.01 -19.62 -20.47
CA GLU A 259 12.45 -20.46 -21.52
C GLU A 259 10.93 -20.22 -21.73
N PHE A 260 10.19 -19.96 -20.65
CA PHE A 260 8.74 -19.88 -20.67
C PHE A 260 8.21 -18.44 -20.73
N VAL A 261 9.03 -17.45 -20.35
CA VAL A 261 8.62 -16.05 -20.38
C VAL A 261 8.22 -15.58 -21.80
N PRO A 262 8.97 -15.89 -22.88
CA PRO A 262 8.57 -15.45 -24.22
C PRO A 262 7.25 -16.03 -24.72
N PRO A 263 6.97 -17.35 -24.63
CA PRO A 263 5.65 -17.89 -24.97
C PRO A 263 4.51 -17.28 -24.15
N LEU A 264 4.72 -17.03 -22.86
CA LEU A 264 3.72 -16.40 -21.99
C LEU A 264 3.40 -14.97 -22.45
N ILE A 265 4.42 -14.15 -22.70
CA ILE A 265 4.23 -12.77 -23.18
C ILE A 265 3.55 -12.80 -24.54
N TYR A 266 4.02 -13.60 -25.49
CA TYR A 266 3.44 -13.71 -26.83
C TYR A 266 1.98 -14.15 -26.79
N THR A 267 1.64 -15.11 -25.94
CA THR A 267 0.25 -15.54 -25.68
C THR A 267 -0.64 -14.36 -25.27
N CYS A 268 -0.15 -13.43 -24.45
CA CYS A 268 -0.91 -12.23 -24.06
C CYS A 268 -1.24 -11.35 -25.28
N PHE A 269 -0.29 -11.18 -26.22
CA PHE A 269 -0.52 -10.43 -27.46
C PHE A 269 -1.55 -11.13 -28.36
N VAL A 270 -1.44 -12.45 -28.52
CA VAL A 270 -2.39 -13.25 -29.32
C VAL A 270 -3.80 -13.16 -28.76
N LEU A 271 -3.95 -13.41 -27.45
CA LEU A 271 -5.24 -13.34 -26.77
C LEU A 271 -5.81 -11.91 -26.77
N ARG A 272 -4.96 -10.88 -26.81
CA ARG A 272 -5.43 -9.50 -26.98
C ARG A 272 -6.08 -9.31 -28.35
N ASN A 273 -5.41 -9.68 -29.43
CA ASN A 273 -5.99 -9.59 -30.77
C ASN A 273 -7.25 -10.45 -30.92
N PHE A 274 -7.27 -11.65 -30.31
CA PHE A 274 -8.48 -12.49 -30.24
C PHE A 274 -9.66 -11.75 -29.58
N CYS A 275 -9.40 -11.09 -28.44
CA CYS A 275 -10.42 -10.28 -27.76
C CYS A 275 -10.91 -9.10 -28.61
N GLU A 276 -10.00 -8.39 -29.29
CA GLU A 276 -10.33 -7.26 -30.18
C GLU A 276 -11.21 -7.71 -31.36
N VAL A 277 -10.88 -8.83 -32.01
CA VAL A 277 -11.67 -9.36 -33.13
C VAL A 277 -13.08 -9.75 -32.69
N ASN A 278 -13.25 -10.14 -31.42
CA ASN A 278 -14.54 -10.50 -30.83
C ASN A 278 -15.19 -9.34 -30.05
N ASN A 279 -14.78 -8.08 -30.31
CA ASN A 279 -15.36 -6.85 -29.72
C ASN A 279 -15.42 -6.87 -28.18
N GLN A 280 -14.45 -7.50 -27.52
CA GLN A 280 -14.40 -7.57 -26.07
C GLN A 280 -13.81 -6.29 -25.51
N GLN A 281 -14.68 -5.41 -24.99
CA GLN A 281 -14.25 -4.16 -24.38
C GLN A 281 -13.42 -4.39 -23.10
N ILE A 282 -12.64 -3.38 -22.76
CA ILE A 282 -11.98 -3.24 -21.46
C ILE A 282 -12.39 -1.87 -20.91
N ASP A 283 -12.49 -1.77 -19.60
CA ASP A 283 -12.75 -0.51 -18.92
C ASP A 283 -11.66 0.51 -19.27
N GLU A 284 -12.06 1.61 -19.91
CA GLU A 284 -11.16 2.68 -20.37
C GLU A 284 -10.49 3.38 -19.20
N ASP A 285 -11.10 3.44 -18.02
CA ASP A 285 -10.48 4.03 -16.82
C ASP A 285 -9.27 3.22 -16.37
N ILE A 286 -9.36 1.88 -16.46
CA ILE A 286 -8.22 0.98 -16.15
C ILE A 286 -7.12 1.16 -17.19
N VAL A 287 -7.48 1.37 -18.46
CA VAL A 287 -6.51 1.62 -19.54
C VAL A 287 -5.81 2.95 -19.35
N SER A 288 -6.54 4.04 -19.10
CA SER A 288 -5.96 5.37 -18.86
C SER A 288 -5.09 5.40 -17.60
N GLN A 289 -5.47 4.70 -16.53
CA GLN A 289 -4.61 4.53 -15.35
C GLN A 289 -3.31 3.80 -15.70
N GLN A 290 -3.39 2.73 -16.49
CA GLN A 290 -2.22 1.98 -16.94
C GLN A 290 -1.31 2.80 -17.86
N ILE A 291 -1.87 3.56 -18.80
CA ILE A 291 -1.12 4.44 -19.70
C ILE A 291 -0.44 5.56 -18.90
N ALA A 292 -1.13 6.18 -17.94
CA ALA A 292 -0.56 7.21 -17.08
C ALA A 292 0.60 6.70 -16.21
N LEU A 293 0.53 5.44 -15.75
CA LEU A 293 1.64 4.78 -15.06
C LEU A 293 2.89 4.61 -15.96
N GLU A 294 2.70 4.52 -17.28
CA GLU A 294 3.78 4.36 -18.26
C GLU A 294 4.27 5.67 -18.89
N ARG A 295 3.43 6.71 -18.98
CA ARG A 295 3.65 7.89 -19.84
C ARG A 295 4.30 9.13 -19.22
N GLY A 296 4.55 9.25 -17.93
CA GLY A 296 5.35 10.40 -17.48
C GLY A 296 5.21 10.76 -16.03
N VAL A 297 6.19 10.35 -15.25
CA VAL A 297 6.37 10.82 -13.89
C VAL A 297 7.70 11.56 -13.81
N ILE A 298 7.67 12.88 -13.63
CA ILE A 298 8.87 13.68 -13.38
C ILE A 298 9.14 13.64 -11.88
N LYS A 299 10.31 13.15 -11.48
CA LYS A 299 10.73 13.10 -10.08
C LYS A 299 12.00 13.91 -9.90
N GLY A 300 12.09 14.64 -8.80
CA GLY A 300 13.35 15.26 -8.38
C GLY A 300 13.31 15.73 -6.95
N GLU A 301 14.46 16.23 -6.51
CA GLU A 301 14.69 16.74 -5.16
C GLU A 301 14.95 18.25 -5.25
N VAL A 302 14.21 19.02 -4.45
CA VAL A 302 14.33 20.48 -4.42
C VAL A 302 14.74 20.92 -3.04
N GLN A 303 15.88 21.63 -2.97
CA GLN A 303 16.35 22.23 -1.74
C GLN A 303 15.42 23.37 -1.31
N ALA A 304 14.99 23.33 -0.06
CA ALA A 304 14.16 24.37 0.52
C ALA A 304 14.93 25.69 0.64
N SER A 305 14.32 26.80 0.24
CA SER A 305 14.94 28.12 0.38
C SER A 305 15.23 28.41 1.86
N MET A 306 16.48 28.78 2.16
CA MET A 306 16.99 29.09 3.51
C MET A 306 16.92 27.94 4.54
N LYS A 307 16.74 26.69 4.10
CA LYS A 307 16.78 25.51 4.99
C LYS A 307 17.67 24.42 4.38
N ASN A 308 18.47 23.73 5.20
CA ASN A 308 19.30 22.61 4.77
C ASN A 308 18.47 21.30 4.70
N LYS A 309 17.39 21.31 3.93
CA LYS A 309 16.47 20.17 3.76
C LYS A 309 15.98 20.10 2.32
N ASP A 310 16.06 18.92 1.74
CA ASP A 310 15.56 18.63 0.40
C ASP A 310 14.17 18.01 0.46
N TYR A 311 13.28 18.45 -0.42
CA TYR A 311 11.94 17.89 -0.56
C TYR A 311 11.83 17.10 -1.86
N LYS A 312 11.31 15.87 -1.77
CA LYS A 312 10.97 15.10 -2.97
C LYS A 312 9.71 15.65 -3.59
N VAL A 313 9.75 15.78 -4.90
CA VAL A 313 8.62 16.26 -5.69
C VAL A 313 8.40 15.30 -6.86
N THR A 314 7.15 14.93 -7.06
CA THR A 314 6.69 14.04 -8.13
C THR A 314 5.62 14.76 -8.93
N ILE A 315 5.74 14.80 -10.24
CA ILE A 315 4.78 15.40 -11.17
C ILE A 315 4.28 14.29 -12.09
N TYR A 316 2.98 14.08 -12.12
CA TYR A 316 2.29 13.13 -12.98
C TYR A 316 1.76 13.88 -14.19
N LEU A 317 2.08 13.39 -15.38
CA LEU A 317 1.59 13.93 -16.63
C LEU A 317 0.38 13.13 -17.12
N ASP A 318 -0.54 13.79 -17.82
CA ASP A 318 -1.64 13.12 -18.51
C ASP A 318 -1.26 12.72 -19.94
N GLU A 319 -2.28 12.27 -20.67
CA GLU A 319 -2.17 11.74 -22.04
C GLU A 319 -1.73 12.81 -23.06
N ASN A 320 -1.85 14.11 -22.74
CA ASN A 320 -1.42 15.24 -23.55
C ASN A 320 -0.04 15.78 -23.14
N LEU A 321 0.66 15.09 -22.22
CA LEU A 321 1.86 15.58 -21.54
C LEU A 321 1.61 16.86 -20.71
N GLU A 322 0.36 17.13 -20.36
CA GLU A 322 -0.03 18.21 -19.46
C GLU A 322 0.07 17.71 -18.02
N ILE A 323 0.24 18.64 -17.07
CA ILE A 323 0.40 18.27 -15.66
C ILE A 323 -0.94 17.82 -15.11
N LYS A 324 -1.08 16.52 -14.83
CA LYS A 324 -2.25 15.91 -14.21
C LYS A 324 -2.25 16.07 -12.70
N ASN A 325 -1.11 15.80 -12.06
CA ASN A 325 -0.98 15.88 -10.60
C ASN A 325 0.44 16.25 -10.15
N THR A 326 0.58 16.85 -8.96
CA THR A 326 1.88 17.08 -8.31
C THR A 326 1.83 16.69 -6.84
N GLU A 327 2.83 15.95 -6.39
CA GLU A 327 3.04 15.58 -5.00
C GLU A 327 4.37 16.17 -4.52
N CYS A 328 4.40 16.79 -3.34
CA CYS A 328 5.62 17.33 -2.75
C CYS A 328 5.66 17.02 -1.25
N GLU A 329 6.80 16.54 -0.73
CA GLU A 329 6.99 16.24 0.70
C GLU A 329 7.09 17.50 1.60
N CYS A 330 6.97 18.70 1.04
CA CYS A 330 7.06 19.94 1.83
C CYS A 330 5.77 20.21 2.64
N PRO A 331 5.84 21.05 3.70
CA PRO A 331 4.67 21.37 4.53
C PRO A 331 3.46 21.96 3.80
N ARG A 332 3.67 22.51 2.60
CA ARG A 332 2.61 23.08 1.75
C ARG A 332 2.29 22.20 0.54
N GLY A 333 2.82 20.98 0.47
CA GLY A 333 2.79 20.11 -0.71
C GLY A 333 1.40 19.64 -1.11
N GLU A 334 0.47 19.50 -0.14
CA GLU A 334 -0.94 19.20 -0.40
C GLU A 334 -1.79 20.44 -0.76
N PHE A 335 -1.21 21.64 -0.71
CA PHE A 335 -1.92 22.90 -0.96
C PHE A 335 -1.29 23.71 -2.11
N LYS A 336 -0.26 24.52 -1.82
CA LYS A 336 0.42 25.43 -2.75
C LYS A 336 1.91 25.49 -2.41
N CYS A 337 2.77 24.90 -3.23
CA CYS A 337 4.22 24.96 -3.03
C CYS A 337 4.99 25.30 -4.31
N SER A 338 6.10 26.02 -4.17
CA SER A 338 6.97 26.46 -5.28
C SER A 338 7.91 25.36 -5.80
N HIS A 339 8.07 24.25 -5.06
CA HIS A 339 9.02 23.20 -5.40
C HIS A 339 8.65 22.45 -6.71
N ALA A 340 7.35 22.26 -7.00
CA ALA A 340 6.92 21.69 -8.28
C ALA A 340 7.29 22.58 -9.46
N ALA A 341 7.13 23.90 -9.32
CA ALA A 341 7.54 24.86 -10.33
C ALA A 341 9.07 24.88 -10.52
N ALA A 342 9.83 24.77 -9.42
CA ALA A 342 11.29 24.71 -9.47
C ALA A 342 11.80 23.50 -10.27
N ILE A 343 11.21 22.30 -10.08
CA ILE A 343 11.54 21.13 -10.90
C ILE A 343 11.22 21.38 -12.37
N PHE A 344 10.07 22.00 -12.66
CA PHE A 344 9.63 22.23 -14.03
C PHE A 344 10.55 23.23 -14.75
N ILE A 345 10.89 24.35 -14.11
CA ILE A 345 11.82 25.38 -14.63
C ILE A 345 13.22 24.78 -14.80
N TYR A 346 13.71 24.06 -13.79
CA TYR A 346 15.00 23.38 -13.87
C TYR A 346 15.03 22.38 -15.03
N GLY A 347 13.95 21.60 -15.20
CA GLY A 347 13.76 20.68 -16.31
C GLY A 347 13.80 21.37 -17.67
N ILE A 348 13.07 22.47 -17.84
CA ILE A 348 13.05 23.27 -19.09
C ILE A 348 14.45 23.74 -19.49
N HIS A 349 15.25 24.18 -18.53
CA HIS A 349 16.56 24.79 -18.82
C HIS A 349 17.74 23.80 -18.81
N ASN A 350 17.62 22.63 -18.17
CA ASN A 350 18.74 21.72 -17.95
C ASN A 350 18.55 20.30 -18.49
N LEU A 351 17.35 19.90 -18.93
CA LEU A 351 17.16 18.62 -19.60
C LEU A 351 17.47 18.78 -21.09
N SER A 352 18.64 18.32 -21.53
CA SER A 352 18.84 18.02 -22.96
C SER A 352 18.10 16.72 -23.29
N ARG A 353 17.13 16.76 -24.19
CA ARG A 353 16.57 15.54 -24.80
C ARG A 353 17.61 14.95 -25.75
N THR A 354 18.31 13.91 -25.31
CA THR A 354 19.12 13.03 -26.17
C THR A 354 19.06 11.59 -25.68
N ASP A 355 18.88 10.64 -26.60
CA ASP A 355 18.99 9.19 -26.35
C ASP A 355 20.45 8.70 -26.26
N LEU A 356 21.43 9.63 -26.32
CA LEU A 356 22.83 9.38 -26.03
C LEU A 356 23.11 9.69 -24.56
N GLU A 357 23.89 8.82 -23.92
CA GLU A 357 24.34 8.97 -22.53
C GLU A 357 24.97 10.35 -22.34
N CYS A 358 24.31 11.19 -21.54
CA CYS A 358 24.89 12.45 -21.10
C CYS A 358 26.06 12.11 -20.17
N GLN A 359 27.30 12.27 -20.64
CA GLN A 359 28.53 12.01 -19.87
C GLN A 359 28.75 13.05 -18.76
N TRP A 360 27.76 13.29 -17.89
CA TRP A 360 27.94 14.06 -16.67
C TRP A 360 28.25 13.11 -15.53
N LYS A 361 29.47 12.56 -15.58
CA LYS A 361 30.07 11.94 -14.40
C LYS A 361 30.28 13.03 -13.35
N ARG A 362 29.47 12.94 -12.27
CA ARG A 362 29.65 13.59 -10.96
C ARG A 362 29.50 15.13 -10.95
N LYS A 363 28.34 15.64 -10.53
CA LYS A 363 28.25 17.04 -10.07
C LYS A 363 29.01 17.18 -8.74
N ARG A 364 30.00 18.07 -8.69
CA ARG A 364 30.53 18.65 -7.44
C ARG A 364 29.34 19.30 -6.70
N LYS A 365 29.22 19.09 -5.39
CA LYS A 365 28.31 19.87 -4.54
C LYS A 365 28.66 21.35 -4.74
N ALA A 366 27.68 22.17 -5.12
CA ALA A 366 27.88 23.61 -5.20
C ALA A 366 28.07 24.15 -3.78
N GLU A 367 29.14 24.91 -3.56
CA GLU A 367 29.53 25.46 -2.25
C GLU A 367 28.67 26.67 -1.83
N SER A 368 27.81 27.19 -2.71
CA SER A 368 26.86 28.27 -2.37
C SER A 368 25.57 28.21 -3.19
N VAL A 369 24.46 28.61 -2.58
CA VAL A 369 23.13 28.70 -3.19
C VAL A 369 23.04 29.99 -4.00
N GLN A 370 22.89 29.89 -5.32
CA GLN A 370 22.68 31.04 -6.23
C GLN A 370 21.19 31.32 -6.41
N SER A 371 20.82 32.60 -6.62
CA SER A 371 19.42 32.97 -6.86
C SER A 371 18.96 32.59 -8.28
N ALA A 372 17.65 32.42 -8.49
CA ALA A 372 17.09 32.02 -9.79
C ALA A 372 17.48 32.99 -10.93
N SER A 373 17.59 34.29 -10.63
CA SER A 373 18.02 35.32 -11.58
C SER A 373 19.51 35.23 -11.95
N GLN A 374 20.34 34.63 -11.09
CA GLN A 374 21.76 34.38 -11.36
C GLN A 374 21.98 33.07 -12.14
N MET A 375 21.17 32.05 -11.86
CA MET A 375 21.23 30.77 -12.59
C MET A 375 20.64 30.86 -14.01
N PHE A 376 19.66 31.74 -14.23
CA PHE A 376 18.95 31.88 -15.50
C PHE A 376 18.86 33.36 -15.92
N PRO A 377 19.94 33.95 -16.47
CA PRO A 377 19.89 35.30 -17.00
C PRO A 377 18.89 35.40 -18.17
N ALA A 378 18.27 36.58 -18.33
CA ALA A 378 17.27 36.81 -19.36
C ALA A 378 17.81 36.43 -20.76
N PRO A 379 17.09 35.60 -21.54
CA PRO A 379 17.56 35.17 -22.84
C PRO A 379 17.67 36.35 -23.82
N PRO A 380 18.65 36.35 -24.75
CA PRO A 380 18.70 37.36 -25.81
C PRO A 380 17.43 37.29 -26.66
N LYS A 381 16.88 38.47 -26.98
CA LYS A 381 15.57 38.69 -27.62
C LYS A 381 15.30 37.70 -28.77
N LYS A 382 14.40 36.72 -28.54
CA LYS A 382 13.76 35.94 -29.61
C LYS A 382 12.73 36.82 -30.33
N LYS A 383 12.65 36.71 -31.66
CA LYS A 383 11.83 37.56 -32.55
C LYS A 383 10.32 37.56 -32.24
N ASP A 384 9.80 36.50 -31.62
CA ASP A 384 8.36 36.36 -31.32
C ASP A 384 8.01 36.54 -29.84
N TYR A 385 8.98 36.96 -29.03
CA TYR A 385 8.76 37.31 -27.64
C TYR A 385 8.71 38.84 -27.52
N SER A 386 7.51 39.40 -27.52
CA SER A 386 7.30 40.80 -27.16
C SER A 386 6.95 40.87 -25.67
N PRO A 387 7.92 41.13 -24.77
CA PRO A 387 7.55 41.49 -23.41
C PRO A 387 6.67 42.74 -23.48
N LEU A 388 5.65 42.81 -22.63
CA LEU A 388 4.88 44.03 -22.45
C LEU A 388 5.87 45.18 -22.21
N ALA A 389 5.92 46.14 -23.13
CA ALA A 389 6.81 47.31 -23.03
C ALA A 389 6.34 48.32 -21.97
N ARG A 390 5.17 48.05 -21.37
CA ARG A 390 4.54 48.80 -20.29
C ARG A 390 4.34 47.89 -19.09
N ASP A 391 4.23 48.47 -17.90
CA ASP A 391 3.87 47.68 -16.73
C ASP A 391 2.51 46.97 -16.91
N PRO A 392 2.37 45.71 -16.46
CA PRO A 392 1.13 44.95 -16.59
C PRO A 392 0.02 45.62 -15.79
N SER A 393 -1.08 45.96 -16.47
CA SER A 393 -2.27 46.55 -15.86
C SER A 393 -3.05 45.53 -15.03
N ARG A 394 -4.00 46.01 -14.22
CA ARG A 394 -4.87 45.13 -13.44
C ARG A 394 -5.70 44.20 -14.34
N GLU A 395 -6.12 44.68 -15.51
CA GLU A 395 -6.85 43.88 -16.49
C GLU A 395 -5.97 42.81 -17.13
N ASP A 396 -4.71 43.10 -17.46
CA ASP A 396 -3.78 42.08 -18.01
C ASP A 396 -3.58 40.95 -16.99
N ARG A 397 -3.45 41.30 -15.70
CA ARG A 397 -3.30 40.32 -14.60
C ARG A 397 -4.59 39.53 -14.38
N MET A 398 -5.76 40.17 -14.46
CA MET A 398 -7.05 39.50 -14.31
C MET A 398 -7.37 38.59 -15.50
N TRP A 399 -7.04 39.01 -16.72
CA TRP A 399 -7.18 38.19 -17.92
C TRP A 399 -6.31 36.94 -17.82
N LEU A 400 -5.03 37.10 -17.49
CA LEU A 400 -4.10 35.98 -17.29
C LEU A 400 -4.56 35.06 -16.14
N TYR A 401 -5.05 35.63 -15.03
CA TYR A 401 -5.64 34.87 -13.93
C TYR A 401 -6.90 34.11 -14.37
N SER A 402 -7.77 34.71 -15.19
CA SER A 402 -9.00 34.07 -15.68
C SER A 402 -8.72 32.90 -16.61
N GLU A 403 -7.71 33.01 -17.47
CA GLU A 403 -7.27 31.90 -18.31
C GLU A 403 -6.61 30.79 -17.48
N LEU A 404 -5.73 31.14 -16.54
CA LEU A 404 -5.11 30.15 -15.65
C LEU A 404 -6.13 29.43 -14.74
N LYS A 405 -7.23 30.09 -14.38
CA LYS A 405 -8.32 29.54 -13.55
C LYS A 405 -9.15 28.49 -14.28
N ARG A 406 -9.24 28.54 -15.62
CA ARG A 406 -9.95 27.52 -16.43
C ARG A 406 -9.34 26.12 -16.31
N TYR A 407 -8.06 26.04 -15.91
CA TYR A 407 -7.32 24.79 -15.71
C TYR A 407 -7.42 24.23 -14.26
N GLY A 408 -8.27 24.79 -13.40
CA GLY A 408 -8.57 24.23 -12.06
C GLY A 408 -7.56 24.57 -10.96
N LYS A 409 -7.53 23.77 -9.87
CA LYS A 409 -6.61 23.93 -8.70
C LYS A 409 -5.12 23.70 -9.06
N PHE A 410 -4.80 23.43 -10.33
CA PHE A 410 -3.65 22.62 -10.73
C PHE A 410 -2.40 23.36 -11.23
N THR A 411 -2.45 24.66 -11.52
CA THR A 411 -1.24 25.36 -11.98
C THR A 411 -0.47 25.95 -10.79
N GLY A 412 0.72 25.40 -10.53
CA GLY A 412 1.72 25.96 -9.60
C GLY A 412 2.22 27.37 -9.94
N THR A 413 1.59 28.06 -10.90
CA THR A 413 1.81 29.47 -11.25
C THR A 413 0.56 30.35 -11.04
N CYS A 414 -0.65 29.78 -10.94
CA CYS A 414 -1.88 30.52 -10.61
C CYS A 414 -1.79 31.21 -9.23
N TRP A 415 -1.02 30.65 -8.30
CA TRP A 415 -0.83 31.26 -6.98
C TRP A 415 -0.03 32.56 -7.02
N ILE A 416 0.82 32.79 -8.03
CA ILE A 416 1.60 34.02 -8.19
C ILE A 416 0.68 35.22 -8.51
N LEU A 417 -0.45 34.95 -9.16
CA LEU A 417 -1.42 35.96 -9.61
C LEU A 417 -2.71 35.94 -8.78
N SER A 418 -2.83 34.99 -7.84
CA SER A 418 -3.91 35.00 -6.86
C SER A 418 -3.65 36.12 -5.85
N PRO A 419 -4.68 36.81 -5.33
CA PRO A 419 -4.53 37.62 -4.13
C PRO A 419 -3.86 36.76 -3.06
N GLU A 420 -2.87 37.30 -2.36
CA GLU A 420 -2.28 36.58 -1.22
C GLU A 420 -3.42 36.10 -0.33
N PRO A 421 -3.43 34.82 0.08
CA PRO A 421 -4.42 34.38 1.06
C PRO A 421 -4.31 35.34 2.24
N GLN A 422 -5.46 35.73 2.83
CA GLN A 422 -5.40 36.51 4.06
C GLN A 422 -4.39 35.81 4.97
N PRO A 423 -3.37 36.52 5.46
CA PRO A 423 -2.28 35.91 6.21
C PRO A 423 -2.92 35.03 7.26
N ALA A 424 -2.59 33.73 7.23
CA ALA A 424 -3.14 32.77 8.17
C ALA A 424 -2.98 33.39 9.54
N THR A 425 -4.09 33.54 10.26
CA THR A 425 -4.09 34.17 11.59
C THR A 425 -2.95 33.54 12.36
N PRO A 426 -1.90 34.30 12.72
CA PRO A 426 -0.68 33.72 13.24
C PRO A 426 -1.04 32.90 14.46
N LEU A 427 -0.66 31.61 14.42
CA LEU A 427 -0.89 30.74 15.56
C LEU A 427 -0.18 31.37 16.76
N PRO A 428 -0.83 31.50 17.92
CA PRO A 428 -0.23 32.08 19.11
C PRO A 428 0.80 31.14 19.78
N ILE A 429 1.31 30.17 19.02
CA ILE A 429 2.26 29.15 19.44
C ILE A 429 3.34 28.98 18.38
N LYS A 430 4.58 28.71 18.79
CA LYS A 430 5.66 28.31 17.88
C LYS A 430 5.37 26.92 17.34
N THR A 431 5.66 26.65 16.07
CA THR A 431 5.62 25.26 15.57
C THR A 431 6.85 24.49 16.07
N ILE A 432 6.77 23.15 16.10
CA ILE A 432 7.93 22.33 16.45
C ILE A 432 9.09 22.57 15.46
N GLU A 433 8.77 22.85 14.19
CA GLU A 433 9.78 23.22 13.19
C GLU A 433 10.47 24.56 13.54
N ASP A 434 9.71 25.57 13.98
CA ASP A 434 10.29 26.87 14.36
C ASP A 434 11.24 26.75 15.57
N ILE A 435 10.96 25.80 16.48
CA ILE A 435 11.80 25.56 17.65
C ILE A 435 13.08 24.81 17.25
N ILE A 436 13.00 23.76 16.44
CA ILE A 436 14.19 22.98 16.04
C ILE A 436 15.11 23.73 15.07
N TYR A 437 14.60 24.73 14.36
CA TYR A 437 15.39 25.61 13.49
C TYR A 437 15.79 26.91 14.17
N SER A 438 15.48 27.10 15.46
CA SER A 438 15.95 28.27 16.19
C SER A 438 17.46 28.18 16.43
N GLU A 439 18.11 29.34 16.50
CA GLU A 439 19.53 29.43 16.79
C GLU A 439 19.88 28.77 18.14
N GLY A 440 19.01 28.90 19.14
CA GLY A 440 19.20 28.27 20.45
C GLY A 440 19.17 26.74 20.42
N PHE A 441 18.33 26.12 19.57
CA PHE A 441 18.30 24.67 19.41
C PHE A 441 19.52 24.16 18.62
N LEU A 442 19.94 24.89 17.59
CA LEU A 442 21.08 24.51 16.75
C LEU A 442 22.42 24.69 17.45
N MET A 443 22.54 25.66 18.37
CA MET A 443 23.75 25.92 19.16
C MET A 443 23.88 24.99 20.38
N ALA A 444 22.84 24.23 20.73
CA ALA A 444 22.89 23.25 21.80
C ALA A 444 23.81 22.08 21.41
N SER A 445 24.88 21.87 22.18
CA SER A 445 25.96 20.94 21.85
C SER A 445 25.67 19.46 22.10
N THR A 446 24.60 19.13 22.84
CA THR A 446 24.21 17.74 23.14
C THR A 446 22.72 17.51 22.90
N LYS A 447 22.34 16.24 22.69
CA LYS A 447 20.95 15.84 22.44
C LYS A 447 20.04 16.14 23.62
N GLU A 448 20.58 16.03 24.84
CA GLU A 448 19.85 16.30 26.08
C GLU A 448 19.50 17.79 26.19
N LYS A 449 20.43 18.68 25.85
CA LYS A 449 20.20 20.13 25.83
C LYS A 449 19.25 20.54 24.72
N GLN A 450 19.31 19.88 23.56
CA GLN A 450 18.34 20.08 22.48
C GLN A 450 16.93 19.66 22.90
N LEU A 451 16.80 18.54 23.60
CA LEU A 451 15.51 18.07 24.12
C LEU A 451 14.95 19.01 25.18
N GLU A 452 15.78 19.47 26.11
CA GLU A 452 15.40 20.44 27.14
C GLU A 452 14.94 21.76 26.52
N TYR A 453 15.70 22.30 25.56
CA TYR A 453 15.34 23.51 24.81
C TYR A 453 14.02 23.35 24.06
N LEU A 454 13.78 22.18 23.44
CA LEU A 454 12.54 21.87 22.75
C LEU A 454 11.35 21.86 23.71
N ILE A 455 11.46 21.16 24.84
CA ILE A 455 10.39 21.05 25.83
C ILE A 455 10.07 22.42 26.43
N GLU A 456 11.09 23.22 26.74
CA GLU A 456 10.91 24.55 27.32
C GLU A 456 10.24 25.53 26.35
N ASN A 457 10.66 25.54 25.09
CA ASN A 457 10.12 26.44 24.06
C ASN A 457 8.80 25.94 23.44
N ALA A 458 8.41 24.69 23.71
CA ALA A 458 7.15 24.14 23.26
C ALA A 458 5.99 24.42 24.24
N LYS A 459 6.26 24.75 25.50
CA LYS A 459 5.22 24.98 26.53
C LYS A 459 4.18 26.02 26.10
N VAL A 460 2.93 25.77 26.45
CA VAL A 460 1.78 26.62 26.08
C VAL A 460 0.92 26.86 27.31
N GLU A 461 0.51 28.11 27.53
CA GLU A 461 -0.42 28.49 28.59
C GLU A 461 -1.86 28.07 28.27
N GLU A 462 -2.66 27.79 29.30
CA GLU A 462 -4.06 27.35 29.18
C GLU A 462 -4.95 28.32 28.38
N ARG A 463 -4.74 29.62 28.51
CA ARG A 463 -5.45 30.65 27.72
C ARG A 463 -5.14 30.51 26.23
N THR A 464 -3.89 30.22 25.90
CA THR A 464 -3.42 30.03 24.52
C THR A 464 -3.94 28.72 23.93
N ILE A 465 -4.10 27.66 24.74
CA ILE A 465 -4.70 26.39 24.32
C ILE A 465 -6.13 26.60 23.80
N ASN A 466 -6.94 27.40 24.51
CA ASN A 466 -8.32 27.73 24.10
C ASN A 466 -8.37 28.55 22.80
N VAL A 467 -7.41 29.46 22.61
CA VAL A 467 -7.30 30.24 21.36
C VAL A 467 -6.88 29.34 20.21
N VAL A 468 -5.93 28.42 20.42
CA VAL A 468 -5.49 27.46 19.41
C VAL A 468 -6.64 26.53 19.03
N SER A 469 -7.40 25.99 19.98
CA SER A 469 -8.54 25.09 19.69
C SER A 469 -9.61 25.80 18.85
N THR A 470 -9.85 27.08 19.11
CA THR A 470 -10.79 27.90 18.33
C THR A 470 -10.26 28.20 16.91
N LEU A 471 -9.01 28.63 16.78
CA LEU A 471 -8.39 28.95 15.48
C LEU A 471 -8.20 27.74 14.58
N THR A 472 -8.08 26.55 15.18
CA THR A 472 -7.89 25.28 14.47
C THR A 472 -9.18 24.49 14.33
N ALA A 473 -10.33 25.08 14.67
CA ALA A 473 -11.66 24.52 14.42
C ALA A 473 -11.85 24.23 12.92
N GLY A 474 -12.57 23.15 12.61
CA GLY A 474 -12.63 22.60 11.25
C GLY A 474 -11.52 21.57 10.93
N GLN A 475 -10.59 21.36 11.88
CA GLN A 475 -9.58 20.29 11.89
C GLN A 475 -8.90 20.05 10.54
N ARG A 476 -9.17 18.91 9.87
CA ARG A 476 -8.58 18.53 8.57
C ARG A 476 -8.77 19.59 7.48
N ASN A 477 -9.80 20.42 7.58
CA ASN A 477 -10.09 21.49 6.63
C ASN A 477 -9.45 22.84 7.04
N SER A 478 -8.80 22.91 8.21
CA SER A 478 -8.11 24.10 8.73
C SER A 478 -6.60 24.02 8.48
N PRO A 479 -6.02 24.94 7.69
CA PRO A 479 -4.56 25.02 7.50
C PRO A 479 -3.80 25.26 8.82
N ALA A 480 -4.39 26.04 9.72
CA ALA A 480 -3.84 26.32 11.04
C ALA A 480 -3.76 25.04 11.89
N TRP A 481 -4.73 24.14 11.77
CA TRP A 481 -4.73 22.84 12.45
C TRP A 481 -3.56 21.96 11.99
N HIS A 482 -3.32 21.85 10.69
CA HIS A 482 -2.19 21.09 10.14
C HIS A 482 -0.85 21.66 10.61
N GLN A 483 -0.70 22.99 10.60
CA GLN A 483 0.51 23.67 11.05
C GLN A 483 0.75 23.49 12.55
N ALA A 484 -0.30 23.61 13.37
CA ALA A 484 -0.22 23.41 14.81
C ALA A 484 0.06 21.94 15.17
N ARG A 485 -0.43 20.98 14.40
CA ARG A 485 -0.30 19.55 14.68
C ARG A 485 1.04 18.94 14.26
N ARG A 486 1.70 19.50 13.24
CA ARG A 486 2.91 18.94 12.64
C ARG A 486 4.07 18.84 13.64
N GLY A 487 4.69 17.66 13.72
CA GLY A 487 5.80 17.40 14.63
C GLY A 487 5.40 17.23 16.11
N ARG A 488 4.10 17.31 16.44
CA ARG A 488 3.57 17.05 17.78
C ARG A 488 3.01 15.64 17.92
N LEU A 489 3.04 15.12 19.13
CA LEU A 489 2.48 13.81 19.48
C LEU A 489 0.98 13.95 19.72
N THR A 490 0.20 13.73 18.66
CA THR A 490 -1.27 13.77 18.76
C THR A 490 -1.89 12.43 19.10
N ALA A 491 -3.06 12.43 19.74
CA ALA A 491 -3.79 11.23 20.15
C ALA A 491 -3.87 10.13 19.05
N SER A 492 -4.15 10.51 17.81
CA SER A 492 -4.25 9.56 16.68
C SER A 492 -2.92 8.91 16.27
N ASN A 493 -1.79 9.51 16.63
CA ASN A 493 -0.44 9.00 16.36
C ASN A 493 0.22 8.42 17.62
N PHE A 494 -0.32 8.74 18.81
CA PHE A 494 0.26 8.38 20.10
C PHE A 494 0.37 6.86 20.28
N GLY A 495 -0.66 6.11 19.89
CA GLY A 495 -0.65 4.64 19.93
C GLY A 495 0.44 4.01 19.03
N SER A 496 0.68 4.60 17.85
CA SER A 496 1.76 4.13 16.95
C SER A 496 3.16 4.36 17.55
N VAL A 497 3.32 5.42 18.35
CA VAL A 497 4.58 5.73 19.04
C VAL A 497 4.81 4.78 20.20
N LEU A 498 3.78 4.51 21.02
CA LEU A 498 3.87 3.57 22.14
C LEU A 498 4.16 2.13 21.70
N GLN A 499 3.62 1.70 20.54
CA GLN A 499 3.84 0.37 19.99
C GLN A 499 5.19 0.23 19.26
N ALA A 500 5.90 1.33 19.03
CA ALA A 500 7.13 1.30 18.25
C ALA A 500 8.31 0.79 19.08
N LYS A 501 8.78 -0.44 18.78
CA LYS A 501 10.00 -1.01 19.37
C LYS A 501 11.29 -0.28 18.96
N ARG A 502 11.25 0.46 17.85
CA ARG A 502 12.34 1.31 17.35
C ARG A 502 11.77 2.44 16.50
N VAL A 503 12.46 3.57 16.45
CA VAL A 503 12.08 4.68 15.57
C VAL A 503 12.36 4.28 14.12
N THR A 504 11.30 4.09 13.33
CA THR A 504 11.40 3.75 11.91
C THR A 504 11.15 4.97 11.03
N PRO A 505 11.71 5.02 9.80
CA PRO A 505 11.41 6.10 8.86
C PRO A 505 9.90 6.29 8.62
N SER A 506 9.13 5.20 8.59
CA SER A 506 7.67 5.27 8.43
C SER A 506 6.95 5.91 9.62
N LEU A 507 7.42 5.65 10.85
CA LEU A 507 6.91 6.31 12.04
C LEU A 507 7.24 7.80 12.05
N ILE A 508 8.47 8.17 11.65
CA ILE A 508 8.88 9.58 11.52
C ILE A 508 8.01 10.28 10.47
N LYS A 509 7.82 9.69 9.29
CA LYS A 509 6.94 10.25 8.24
C LYS A 509 5.50 10.45 8.72
N ARG A 510 4.96 9.49 9.49
CA ARG A 510 3.63 9.61 10.11
C ARG A 510 3.55 10.77 11.12
N LEU A 511 4.59 10.98 11.93
CA LEU A 511 4.66 12.08 12.91
C LEU A 511 4.88 13.46 12.26
N LEU A 512 5.57 13.51 11.13
CA LEU A 512 5.80 14.74 10.35
C LEU A 512 4.62 15.12 9.44
N GLY A 513 3.54 14.32 9.46
CA GLY A 513 2.34 14.57 8.64
C GLY A 513 2.53 14.24 7.16
N GLU A 514 3.51 13.41 6.81
CA GLU A 514 3.84 13.01 5.43
C GLU A 514 3.09 11.71 5.01
N TYR A 515 2.07 11.30 5.75
CA TYR A 515 1.35 10.03 5.56
C TYR A 515 -0.06 10.28 5.01
N ASN A 516 -0.31 9.85 3.78
CA ASN A 516 -1.61 10.01 3.11
C ASN A 516 -2.61 8.94 3.58
N LEU A 517 -3.68 9.37 4.24
CA LEU A 517 -4.74 8.51 4.81
C LEU A 517 -5.95 8.29 3.88
N SER A 518 -5.96 8.91 2.69
CA SER A 518 -7.10 8.89 1.76
C SER A 518 -7.46 7.50 1.20
N GLY A 519 -6.55 6.53 1.28
CA GLY A 519 -6.80 5.15 0.83
C GLY A 519 -7.52 4.24 1.84
N VAL A 520 -7.80 4.72 3.06
CA VAL A 520 -8.36 3.89 4.14
C VAL A 520 -9.89 3.96 4.11
N LYS A 521 -10.54 2.89 3.67
CA LYS A 521 -12.01 2.79 3.53
C LYS A 521 -12.79 3.14 4.80
N ALA A 522 -12.25 2.80 5.98
CA ALA A 522 -12.88 3.14 7.26
C ALA A 522 -12.92 4.65 7.52
N ILE A 523 -11.85 5.37 7.15
CA ILE A 523 -11.75 6.82 7.31
C ILE A 523 -12.70 7.50 6.31
N ALA A 524 -12.72 7.08 5.04
CA ALA A 524 -13.67 7.59 4.04
C ALA A 524 -15.14 7.40 4.49
N TRP A 525 -15.48 6.23 5.04
CA TRP A 525 -16.82 5.97 5.57
C TRP A 525 -17.18 6.88 6.76
N GLY A 526 -16.26 7.11 7.71
CA GLY A 526 -16.50 8.07 8.79
C GLY A 526 -16.78 9.48 8.28
N GLN A 527 -16.05 9.91 7.25
CA GLN A 527 -16.21 11.23 6.63
C GLN A 527 -17.56 11.41 5.93
N ASP A 528 -18.06 10.35 5.29
CA ASP A 528 -19.33 10.39 4.56
C ASP A 528 -20.54 10.32 5.49
N ASN A 529 -20.40 9.75 6.70
CA ASN A 529 -21.51 9.48 7.63
C ASN A 529 -21.52 10.39 8.88
N GLU A 530 -20.50 11.24 9.07
CA GLU A 530 -20.36 12.17 10.22
C GLU A 530 -21.58 13.10 10.38
N THR A 531 -22.11 13.61 9.27
CA THR A 531 -23.27 14.54 9.27
C THR A 531 -24.56 13.84 9.71
N GLU A 532 -24.71 12.56 9.38
CA GLU A 532 -25.89 11.76 9.74
C GLU A 532 -25.80 11.27 11.20
N ALA A 533 -24.59 10.94 11.67
CA ALA A 533 -24.32 10.66 13.08
C ALA A 533 -24.63 11.87 13.98
N LEU A 534 -24.26 13.09 13.56
CA LEU A 534 -24.55 14.33 14.29
C LEU A 534 -26.06 14.56 14.44
N LYS A 535 -26.81 14.42 13.34
CA LYS A 535 -28.28 14.54 13.35
C LYS A 535 -28.93 13.51 14.28
N SER A 536 -28.46 12.27 14.24
CA SER A 536 -28.97 11.19 15.09
C SER A 536 -28.68 11.45 16.57
N PHE A 537 -27.46 11.88 16.91
CA PHE A 537 -27.07 12.23 18.27
C PHE A 537 -27.91 13.38 18.83
N THR A 538 -28.09 14.46 18.07
CA THR A 538 -28.89 15.63 18.50
C THR A 538 -30.36 15.26 18.68
N ASN A 539 -30.93 14.41 17.82
CA ASN A 539 -32.31 13.95 17.96
C ASN A 539 -32.53 13.06 19.19
N ILE A 540 -31.52 12.28 19.61
CA ILE A 540 -31.63 11.34 20.73
C ILE A 540 -31.36 12.04 22.07
N THR A 541 -30.39 12.94 22.10
CA THR A 541 -29.87 13.52 23.35
C THR A 541 -30.34 14.95 23.59
N ASN A 542 -30.93 15.62 22.59
CA ASN A 542 -31.23 17.06 22.57
C ASN A 542 -30.01 17.99 22.75
N PHE A 543 -28.78 17.45 22.72
CA PHE A 543 -27.55 18.24 22.75
C PHE A 543 -26.98 18.43 21.35
N THR A 544 -26.47 19.63 21.08
CA THR A 544 -25.81 19.96 19.80
C THR A 544 -24.31 20.05 20.02
N PRO A 545 -23.51 19.12 19.47
CA PRO A 545 -22.06 19.18 19.61
C PRO A 545 -21.48 20.43 18.96
N VAL A 546 -20.58 21.12 19.67
CA VAL A 546 -19.86 22.28 19.17
C VAL A 546 -18.57 21.81 18.51
N GLN A 547 -18.33 22.27 17.28
CA GLN A 547 -17.12 21.95 16.56
C GLN A 547 -15.90 22.60 17.24
N THR A 548 -14.83 21.83 17.39
CA THR A 548 -13.57 22.30 18.01
C THR A 548 -12.35 21.91 17.18
N GLY A 549 -11.17 22.37 17.60
CA GLY A 549 -9.90 22.17 16.92
C GLY A 549 -8.91 21.33 17.71
N LEU A 550 -7.63 21.69 17.62
CA LEU A 550 -6.54 21.06 18.35
C LEU A 550 -6.43 21.61 19.77
N TRP A 551 -6.58 20.73 20.74
CA TRP A 551 -6.28 20.97 22.14
C TRP A 551 -4.88 20.48 22.45
N LEU A 552 -4.02 21.37 22.94
CA LEU A 552 -2.67 21.03 23.37
C LEU A 552 -2.64 20.79 24.88
N HIS A 553 -1.73 19.93 25.32
CA HIS A 553 -1.33 19.88 26.72
C HIS A 553 -0.41 21.07 27.05
N GLU A 554 -0.24 21.43 28.31
CA GLU A 554 0.65 22.53 28.75
C GLU A 554 2.11 22.35 28.31
N SER A 555 2.54 21.11 28.10
CA SER A 555 3.86 20.79 27.53
C SER A 555 4.00 21.24 26.07
N GLY A 556 2.88 21.49 25.38
CA GLY A 556 2.77 21.85 23.97
C GLY A 556 3.34 20.84 22.97
N VAL A 557 3.84 19.70 23.45
CA VAL A 557 4.29 18.56 22.62
C VAL A 557 3.16 17.57 22.40
N LEU A 558 2.24 17.44 23.36
CA LEU A 558 1.08 16.55 23.28
C LEU A 558 -0.17 17.33 22.83
N GLY A 559 -1.05 16.68 22.08
CA GLY A 559 -2.35 17.27 21.75
C GLY A 559 -3.40 16.27 21.29
N ALA A 560 -4.66 16.67 21.29
CA ALA A 560 -5.80 15.91 20.82
C ALA A 560 -6.74 16.81 20.02
N SER A 561 -7.49 16.24 19.08
CA SER A 561 -8.46 17.00 18.28
C SER A 561 -9.76 16.23 18.31
N PRO A 562 -10.60 16.48 19.32
CA PRO A 562 -11.84 15.77 19.43
C PRO A 562 -12.85 16.24 18.39
N ASP A 563 -13.74 15.33 18.00
CA ASP A 563 -14.70 15.58 16.94
C ASP A 563 -15.83 16.52 17.35
N GLY A 564 -16.07 16.69 18.65
CA GLY A 564 -16.96 17.73 19.16
C GLY A 564 -16.93 17.88 20.69
N LEU A 565 -17.46 18.99 21.18
CA LEU A 565 -17.68 19.26 22.60
C LEU A 565 -19.18 19.27 22.90
N VAL A 566 -19.58 18.72 24.04
CA VAL A 566 -20.97 18.78 24.53
C VAL A 566 -20.98 19.33 25.95
N GLY A 567 -21.59 20.50 26.12
CA GLY A 567 -21.49 21.25 27.38
C GLY A 567 -20.05 21.68 27.67
N ASP A 568 -19.76 21.97 28.93
CA ASP A 568 -18.48 22.55 29.34
C ASP A 568 -17.39 21.48 29.61
N ASP A 569 -17.79 20.23 29.89
CA ASP A 569 -16.87 19.19 30.43
C ASP A 569 -16.83 17.88 29.63
N SER A 570 -17.56 17.74 28.53
CA SER A 570 -17.66 16.47 27.78
C SER A 570 -17.19 16.56 26.34
N VAL A 571 -16.51 15.50 25.90
CA VAL A 571 -15.85 15.39 24.60
C VAL A 571 -16.44 14.22 23.81
N ILE A 572 -16.67 14.41 22.50
CA ILE A 572 -17.17 13.39 21.57
C ILE A 572 -16.06 13.00 20.58
N GLU A 573 -15.94 11.69 20.34
CA GLU A 573 -15.04 11.05 19.37
C GLU A 573 -15.82 10.01 18.54
N TRP A 574 -15.71 10.05 17.22
CA TRP A 574 -16.38 9.14 16.28
C TRP A 574 -15.41 8.04 15.84
N LEU A 575 -15.62 6.80 16.27
CA LEU A 575 -14.72 5.68 15.93
C LEU A 575 -15.12 4.99 14.61
N THR A 576 -14.18 4.86 13.68
CA THR A 576 -14.36 4.13 12.41
C THR A 576 -13.71 2.74 12.43
N GLY A 577 -14.49 1.68 12.17
CA GLY A 577 -13.98 0.32 11.93
C GLY A 577 -14.89 -0.44 10.95
N GLN A 578 -14.29 -1.09 9.93
CA GLN A 578 -15.02 -1.95 9.00
C GLN A 578 -15.35 -3.30 9.63
N GLY A 579 -16.63 -3.65 9.63
CA GLY A 579 -17.14 -4.98 9.94
C GLY A 579 -18.38 -4.89 10.82
N ASN A 580 -19.56 -4.86 10.19
CA ASN A 580 -20.90 -5.07 10.77
C ASN A 580 -21.04 -4.92 12.29
N ILE A 581 -21.64 -3.82 12.75
CA ILE A 581 -22.92 -3.76 13.50
C ILE A 581 -23.08 -2.32 14.02
N TRP A 582 -23.84 -1.51 13.29
CA TRP A 582 -24.81 -0.58 13.88
C TRP A 582 -26.14 -0.81 13.18
N GLN A 583 -26.70 -2.01 13.37
CA GLN A 583 -28.14 -2.07 13.49
C GLN A 583 -28.45 -1.61 14.91
N THR A 584 -29.30 -0.61 15.04
CA THR A 584 -30.02 -0.31 16.29
C THR A 584 -30.73 -1.58 16.77
N LYS A 585 -30.05 -2.38 17.59
CA LYS A 585 -30.65 -3.45 18.38
C LYS A 585 -29.94 -3.47 19.73
N LYS A 586 -30.74 -3.59 20.78
CA LYS A 586 -30.34 -3.80 22.17
C LYS A 586 -29.06 -4.66 22.29
N ASN A 587 -28.13 -4.21 23.13
CA ASN A 587 -26.98 -4.92 23.72
C ASN A 587 -25.91 -5.54 22.78
N VAL A 588 -24.90 -4.75 22.38
CA VAL A 588 -23.62 -5.28 21.83
C VAL A 588 -22.94 -6.26 22.80
N TYR A 589 -23.09 -6.06 24.11
CA TYR A 589 -22.53 -6.97 25.11
C TYR A 589 -23.21 -8.35 25.14
N GLU A 590 -24.40 -8.48 24.58
CA GLU A 590 -25.14 -9.75 24.55
C GLU A 590 -24.51 -10.75 23.57
N SER A 591 -23.82 -10.28 22.53
CA SER A 591 -23.05 -11.17 21.64
C SER A 591 -21.88 -11.83 22.37
N PHE A 592 -21.21 -11.09 23.27
CA PHE A 592 -20.11 -11.60 24.10
C PHE A 592 -20.57 -12.47 25.28
N GLN A 593 -21.86 -12.45 25.61
CA GLN A 593 -22.43 -13.39 26.59
C GLN A 593 -22.50 -14.81 26.02
N LYS A 594 -22.71 -14.95 24.70
CA LYS A 594 -22.84 -16.24 24.01
C LYS A 594 -21.55 -17.06 24.18
N ILE A 595 -21.70 -18.30 24.63
CA ILE A 595 -20.59 -19.26 24.74
C ILE A 595 -20.41 -19.95 23.38
N PRO A 596 -19.23 -19.81 22.73
CA PRO A 596 -18.93 -20.52 21.49
C PRO A 596 -18.85 -22.05 21.69
N PRO A 597 -19.00 -22.85 20.64
CA PRO A 597 -18.74 -24.29 20.70
C PRO A 597 -17.32 -24.59 21.20
N THR A 598 -17.17 -25.64 22.01
CA THR A 598 -15.89 -26.06 22.62
C THR A 598 -14.77 -26.22 21.60
N GLN A 599 -15.08 -26.74 20.41
CA GLN A 599 -14.11 -26.94 19.32
C GLN A 599 -13.54 -25.62 18.79
N GLU A 600 -14.36 -24.57 18.68
CA GLU A 600 -13.93 -23.24 18.23
C GLU A 600 -12.99 -22.61 19.25
N THR A 601 -13.37 -22.62 20.53
CA THR A 601 -12.53 -22.13 21.63
C THR A 601 -11.21 -22.91 21.71
N LYS A 602 -11.22 -24.22 21.43
CA LYS A 602 -10.02 -25.07 21.36
C LYS A 602 -9.07 -24.63 20.25
N GLU A 603 -9.58 -24.43 19.04
CA GLU A 603 -8.80 -23.98 17.89
C GLU A 603 -8.19 -22.60 18.11
N TYR A 604 -8.94 -21.67 18.70
CA TYR A 604 -8.44 -20.34 19.04
C TYR A 604 -7.35 -20.40 20.12
N LEU A 605 -7.56 -21.20 21.17
CA LEU A 605 -6.55 -21.39 22.23
C LEU A 605 -5.27 -22.02 21.64
N MET A 606 -5.39 -23.02 20.77
CA MET A 606 -4.23 -23.63 20.09
C MET A 606 -3.51 -22.63 19.17
N LYS A 607 -4.25 -21.83 18.41
CA LYS A 607 -3.70 -20.87 17.46
C LYS A 607 -2.99 -19.71 18.15
N TYR A 608 -3.65 -19.07 19.11
CA TYR A 608 -3.22 -17.78 19.63
C TYR A 608 -2.54 -17.88 20.99
N PHE A 609 -3.06 -18.71 21.91
CA PHE A 609 -2.46 -18.88 23.23
C PHE A 609 -1.29 -19.87 23.24
N LEU A 610 -1.35 -20.94 22.44
CA LEU A 610 -0.27 -21.94 22.33
C LEU A 610 0.68 -21.73 21.13
N ASP A 611 0.33 -20.84 20.18
CA ASP A 611 1.12 -20.53 18.97
C ASP A 611 1.39 -21.76 18.05
N ARG A 612 0.37 -22.62 17.81
CA ARG A 612 0.53 -23.95 17.17
C ARG A 612 0.12 -24.09 15.69
N LEU A 613 -0.07 -23.02 14.92
CA LEU A 613 -0.48 -23.10 13.50
C LEU A 613 0.47 -22.35 12.54
N ASP A 614 1.61 -22.98 12.21
CA ASP A 614 2.32 -22.87 10.92
C ASP A 614 3.63 -23.71 10.91
N TYR A 615 3.54 -25.02 10.67
CA TYR A 615 4.70 -25.91 10.45
C TYR A 615 5.06 -26.09 8.96
N THR A 616 4.85 -25.07 8.12
CA THR A 616 5.20 -25.12 6.69
C THR A 616 6.36 -24.19 6.30
N ARG A 617 7.02 -23.53 7.26
CA ARG A 617 8.21 -22.71 7.00
C ARG A 617 9.46 -23.32 7.64
N GLY A 618 10.40 -23.70 6.78
CA GLY A 618 11.71 -24.23 7.17
C GLY A 618 12.51 -23.27 8.05
N LYS A 619 13.00 -23.84 9.16
CA LYS A 619 14.07 -23.43 10.08
C LYS A 619 14.00 -22.08 10.83
N ARG A 620 13.79 -22.27 12.14
CA ARG A 620 14.48 -21.73 13.34
C ARG A 620 14.24 -20.27 13.74
N PHE A 621 13.20 -20.09 14.56
CA PHE A 621 13.32 -19.59 15.95
C PHE A 621 11.99 -19.91 16.65
N THR A 622 11.95 -20.88 17.57
CA THR A 622 10.83 -21.00 18.52
C THR A 622 11.02 -19.90 19.56
N PRO A 623 10.13 -18.88 19.66
CA PRO A 623 10.25 -17.91 20.72
C PRO A 623 9.83 -18.57 22.04
N TYR A 624 10.73 -18.58 23.02
CA TYR A 624 10.41 -19.07 24.36
C TYR A 624 9.42 -18.13 25.06
N HIS A 625 8.44 -18.71 25.74
CA HIS A 625 7.36 -17.98 26.40
C HIS A 625 7.62 -17.84 27.91
N ASP A 626 7.22 -16.69 28.46
CA ASP A 626 7.09 -16.48 29.91
C ASP A 626 5.61 -16.23 30.20
N ILE A 627 4.99 -17.17 30.91
CA ILE A 627 3.53 -17.22 31.08
C ILE A 627 3.17 -16.98 32.54
N ILE A 628 2.23 -16.06 32.77
CA ILE A 628 1.66 -15.78 34.10
C ILE A 628 0.23 -16.29 34.12
N PHE A 629 -0.06 -17.24 35.02
CA PHE A 629 -1.44 -17.62 35.33
C PHE A 629 -1.97 -16.74 36.46
N ILE A 630 -3.07 -16.04 36.23
CA ILE A 630 -3.78 -15.28 37.26
C ILE A 630 -5.06 -16.05 37.59
N LEU A 631 -5.10 -16.65 38.78
CA LEU A 631 -6.15 -17.56 39.22
C LEU A 631 -7.03 -16.89 40.29
N ASP A 632 -8.32 -16.81 40.00
CA ASP A 632 -9.33 -16.24 40.89
C ASP A 632 -9.64 -17.22 42.04
N SER A 633 -9.33 -16.84 43.27
CA SER A 633 -9.63 -17.58 44.51
C SER A 633 -10.67 -16.86 45.39
N SER A 634 -11.45 -15.97 44.80
CA SER A 634 -12.50 -15.23 45.51
C SER A 634 -13.67 -16.13 45.94
N GLU A 635 -14.43 -15.68 46.93
CA GLU A 635 -15.63 -16.38 47.46
C GLU A 635 -16.72 -16.68 46.43
N SER A 636 -16.69 -15.98 45.29
CA SER A 636 -17.58 -16.23 44.16
C SER A 636 -17.26 -17.52 43.39
N LEU A 637 -16.13 -18.16 43.68
CA LEU A 637 -15.70 -19.43 43.12
C LEU A 637 -15.64 -20.46 44.25
N SER A 638 -16.34 -21.60 44.09
CA SER A 638 -16.22 -22.69 45.07
C SER A 638 -14.79 -23.24 45.12
N MET A 639 -14.38 -23.77 46.28
CA MET A 639 -13.06 -24.40 46.44
C MET A 639 -12.81 -25.52 45.41
N GLU A 640 -13.86 -26.25 45.01
CA GLU A 640 -13.81 -27.25 43.95
C GLU A 640 -13.49 -26.63 42.58
N ASN A 641 -14.15 -25.54 42.21
CA ASN A 641 -13.88 -24.84 40.94
C ASN A 641 -12.52 -24.14 40.94
N PHE A 642 -12.04 -23.67 42.10
CA PHE A 642 -10.67 -23.19 42.25
C PHE A 642 -9.66 -24.31 42.00
N ASN A 643 -9.85 -25.49 42.61
CA ASN A 643 -8.99 -26.65 42.38
C ASN A 643 -8.98 -27.05 40.90
N LEU A 644 -10.13 -26.98 40.21
CA LEU A 644 -10.20 -27.20 38.76
C LEU A 644 -9.37 -26.16 37.98
N SER A 645 -9.36 -24.89 38.37
CA SER A 645 -8.54 -23.86 37.73
C SER A 645 -7.03 -24.12 37.85
N VAL A 646 -6.60 -24.65 39.01
CA VAL A 646 -5.22 -25.10 39.23
C VAL A 646 -4.88 -26.30 38.34
N VAL A 647 -5.78 -27.28 38.26
CA VAL A 647 -5.61 -28.45 37.38
C VAL A 647 -5.53 -28.02 35.90
N ILE A 648 -6.36 -27.06 35.47
CA ILE A 648 -6.31 -26.51 34.11
C ILE A 648 -4.96 -25.87 33.84
N ALA A 649 -4.45 -25.05 34.76
CA ALA A 649 -3.12 -24.46 34.63
C ALA A 649 -2.02 -25.53 34.52
N GLN A 650 -2.05 -26.58 35.37
CA GLN A 650 -1.12 -27.71 35.29
C GLN A 650 -1.20 -28.45 33.95
N ARG A 651 -2.42 -28.65 33.42
CA ARG A 651 -2.63 -29.28 32.11
C ARG A 651 -2.14 -28.42 30.97
N LEU A 652 -2.28 -27.09 31.05
CA LEU A 652 -1.77 -26.15 30.06
C LEU A 652 -0.24 -26.12 30.04
N VAL A 653 0.42 -26.22 31.20
CA VAL A 653 1.89 -26.24 31.29
C VAL A 653 2.50 -27.33 30.40
N SER A 654 1.91 -28.54 30.35
CA SER A 654 2.40 -29.62 29.49
C SER A 654 2.08 -29.46 28.01
N ARG A 655 1.33 -28.43 27.61
CA ARG A 655 1.02 -28.13 26.20
C ARG A 655 1.89 -27.02 25.62
N PHE A 656 2.77 -26.42 26.39
CA PHE A 656 3.76 -25.49 25.87
C PHE A 656 5.09 -26.20 25.58
N ASP A 657 5.96 -25.49 24.85
CA ASP A 657 7.33 -25.91 24.60
C ASP A 657 8.11 -26.07 25.93
N PRO A 658 8.99 -27.08 26.07
CA PRO A 658 9.77 -27.33 27.30
C PRO A 658 10.54 -26.12 27.84
N ASP A 659 10.97 -25.21 26.99
CA ASP A 659 11.75 -24.01 27.35
C ASP A 659 10.87 -22.83 27.82
N THR A 660 9.56 -23.06 27.96
CA THR A 660 8.59 -22.12 28.52
C THR A 660 8.69 -22.05 30.04
N GLN A 661 8.67 -20.84 30.57
CA GLN A 661 8.64 -20.58 32.01
C GLN A 661 7.26 -20.10 32.44
N PHE A 662 6.87 -20.44 33.67
CA PHE A 662 5.56 -20.15 34.22
C PHE A 662 5.69 -19.51 35.60
N ALA A 663 4.84 -18.53 35.87
CA ALA A 663 4.60 -17.96 37.18
C ALA A 663 3.10 -17.97 37.47
N ALA A 664 2.72 -17.87 38.74
CA ALA A 664 1.31 -17.81 39.11
C ALA A 664 1.03 -16.73 40.16
N VAL A 665 -0.08 -16.03 39.96
CA VAL A 665 -0.69 -15.09 40.89
C VAL A 665 -2.04 -15.63 41.29
N VAL A 666 -2.29 -15.69 42.59
CA VAL A 666 -3.61 -16.01 43.12
C VAL A 666 -4.19 -14.78 43.78
N PHE A 667 -5.47 -14.52 43.55
CA PHE A 667 -6.12 -13.33 44.09
C PHE A 667 -7.52 -13.63 44.62
N GLY A 668 -7.78 -13.08 45.80
CA GLY A 668 -9.11 -12.91 46.39
C GLY A 668 -9.28 -11.43 46.69
N ALA A 669 -9.37 -11.06 47.97
CA ALA A 669 -9.34 -9.67 48.42
C ALA A 669 -8.00 -8.97 48.11
N ASN A 670 -6.90 -9.72 48.22
CA ASN A 670 -5.54 -9.29 47.90
C ASN A 670 -4.93 -10.31 46.93
N ALA A 671 -3.99 -9.85 46.10
CA ALA A 671 -3.22 -10.68 45.20
C ALA A 671 -1.89 -11.11 45.82
N THR A 672 -1.51 -12.36 45.61
CA THR A 672 -0.26 -12.94 46.11
C THR A 672 0.45 -13.70 45.00
N ILE A 673 1.77 -13.56 44.96
CA ILE A 673 2.61 -14.36 44.05
C ILE A 673 2.74 -15.75 44.65
N SER A 674 2.17 -16.76 43.99
CA SER A 674 2.29 -18.15 44.44
C SER A 674 3.68 -18.70 44.17
N PHE A 675 4.22 -18.42 42.99
CA PHE A 675 5.61 -18.72 42.64
C PHE A 675 6.08 -17.87 41.45
N ASN A 676 7.40 -17.65 41.40
CA ASN A 676 8.12 -16.92 40.36
C ASN A 676 8.33 -17.77 39.09
N PHE A 677 8.94 -17.23 38.04
CA PHE A 677 9.12 -17.95 36.78
C PHE A 677 9.97 -19.22 36.93
N HIS A 678 9.34 -20.37 36.70
CA HIS A 678 9.97 -21.69 36.74
C HIS A 678 9.59 -22.53 35.51
N PHE A 679 10.46 -23.46 35.12
CA PHE A 679 10.18 -24.41 34.03
C PHE A 679 9.08 -25.41 34.41
N ALA A 680 8.50 -26.05 33.38
CA ALA A 680 7.29 -26.87 33.46
C ALA A 680 7.22 -27.83 34.68
N ARG A 681 8.28 -28.60 34.95
CA ARG A 681 8.31 -29.57 36.06
C ARG A 681 8.07 -28.90 37.43
N VAL A 682 8.87 -27.87 37.74
CA VAL A 682 8.78 -27.14 39.02
C VAL A 682 7.50 -26.31 39.08
N ALA A 683 7.03 -25.79 37.96
CA ALA A 683 5.77 -25.06 37.88
C ALA A 683 4.56 -25.95 38.19
N VAL A 684 4.51 -27.19 37.68
CA VAL A 684 3.40 -28.14 37.98
C VAL A 684 3.38 -28.51 39.47
N GLU A 685 4.56 -28.78 40.06
CA GLU A 685 4.69 -29.06 41.50
C GLU A 685 4.30 -27.85 42.36
N SER A 686 4.70 -26.64 41.94
CA SER A 686 4.38 -25.39 42.65
C SER A 686 2.90 -25.04 42.54
N LEU A 687 2.27 -25.24 41.37
CA LEU A 687 0.82 -25.11 41.19
C LEU A 687 0.03 -26.04 42.11
N GLY A 688 0.52 -27.26 42.36
CA GLY A 688 -0.14 -28.22 43.26
C GLY A 688 -0.15 -27.79 44.73
N LYS A 689 0.67 -26.82 45.12
CA LYS A 689 0.74 -26.27 46.50
C LYS A 689 -0.07 -24.99 46.67
N VAL A 690 -0.72 -24.53 45.61
CA VAL A 690 -1.49 -23.29 45.61
C VAL A 690 -2.80 -23.48 46.37
N GLY A 691 -2.98 -22.70 47.45
CA GLY A 691 -4.16 -22.76 48.31
C GLY A 691 -5.23 -21.73 47.94
N TYR A 692 -6.48 -22.06 48.27
CA TYR A 692 -7.63 -21.15 48.18
C TYR A 692 -7.57 -20.08 49.28
N GLN A 693 -7.82 -18.80 48.95
CA GLN A 693 -7.65 -17.67 49.88
C GLN A 693 -8.97 -17.03 50.32
N GLY A 694 -10.01 -17.04 49.49
CA GLY A 694 -11.29 -16.39 49.78
C GLY A 694 -11.24 -14.86 49.71
N GLY A 695 -12.35 -14.20 50.06
CA GLY A 695 -12.51 -12.74 49.99
C GLY A 695 -13.07 -12.21 48.67
N LYS A 696 -13.23 -10.88 48.62
CA LYS A 696 -13.83 -10.15 47.48
C LYS A 696 -12.91 -10.13 46.26
N ARG A 697 -13.41 -10.43 45.07
CA ARG A 697 -12.64 -10.47 43.82
C ARG A 697 -11.95 -9.13 43.48
N ASN A 698 -10.64 -9.02 43.68
CA ASN A 698 -9.86 -7.82 43.37
C ASN A 698 -8.93 -8.04 42.16
N THR A 699 -9.51 -8.01 40.96
CA THR A 699 -8.78 -8.23 39.70
C THR A 699 -7.74 -7.13 39.42
N LEU A 700 -7.97 -5.90 39.91
CA LEU A 700 -7.03 -4.80 39.79
C LEU A 700 -5.70 -5.13 40.49
N ASP A 701 -5.77 -5.55 41.74
CA ASP A 701 -4.58 -5.90 42.54
C ASP A 701 -3.84 -7.10 41.93
N ALA A 702 -4.57 -8.05 41.33
CA ALA A 702 -3.99 -9.19 40.62
C ALA A 702 -3.14 -8.77 39.41
N LEU A 703 -3.64 -7.83 38.60
CA LEU A 703 -2.90 -7.29 37.46
C LEU A 703 -1.70 -6.46 37.94
N GLN A 704 -1.86 -5.65 38.99
CA GLN A 704 -0.76 -4.87 39.56
C GLN A 704 0.34 -5.76 40.16
N ALA A 705 -0.02 -6.86 40.82
CA ALA A 705 0.94 -7.85 41.31
C ALA A 705 1.69 -8.53 40.16
N ALA A 706 0.98 -8.95 39.11
CA ALA A 706 1.61 -9.53 37.92
C ALA A 706 2.57 -8.54 37.23
N GLN A 707 2.21 -7.26 37.18
CA GLN A 707 3.08 -6.22 36.63
C GLN A 707 4.31 -5.99 37.51
N ASN A 708 4.11 -5.61 38.77
CA ASN A 708 5.16 -5.07 39.62
C ASN A 708 6.09 -6.17 40.18
N MET A 709 5.52 -7.31 40.55
CA MET A 709 6.25 -8.36 41.26
C MET A 709 6.79 -9.45 40.33
N LEU A 710 6.25 -9.59 39.11
CA LEU A 710 6.71 -10.56 38.12
C LEU A 710 7.35 -9.89 36.90
N LEU A 711 6.62 -9.06 36.14
CA LEU A 711 7.11 -8.54 34.86
C LEU A 711 8.20 -7.46 35.00
N LEU A 712 8.08 -6.55 35.97
CA LEU A 712 9.07 -5.49 36.22
C LEU A 712 10.20 -5.93 37.15
N ASN A 713 9.97 -6.98 37.95
CA ASN A 713 10.93 -7.47 38.92
C ASN A 713 11.86 -8.50 38.28
N ARG A 714 13.11 -8.12 37.96
CA ARG A 714 14.11 -9.04 37.39
C ARG A 714 14.43 -10.24 38.29
N ARG A 715 14.19 -10.16 39.60
CA ARG A 715 14.40 -11.28 40.53
C ARG A 715 13.30 -12.34 40.42
N SER A 716 12.22 -12.08 39.67
CA SER A 716 11.17 -13.06 39.39
C SER A 716 11.61 -14.15 38.41
N GLY A 717 12.75 -13.99 37.74
CA GLY A 717 13.21 -14.91 36.70
C GLY A 717 12.67 -14.61 35.29
N VAL A 718 11.92 -13.51 35.11
CA VAL A 718 11.43 -13.06 33.79
C VAL A 718 12.59 -12.79 32.83
N ARG A 719 12.45 -13.19 31.56
CA ARG A 719 13.50 -13.09 30.54
C ARG A 719 13.27 -11.90 29.62
N ASP A 720 14.30 -11.11 29.32
CA ASP A 720 14.18 -9.89 28.51
C ASP A 720 13.85 -10.15 27.02
N GLY A 721 14.05 -11.38 26.52
CA GLY A 721 13.78 -11.78 25.11
C GLY A 721 12.58 -12.72 24.91
N SER A 722 11.87 -13.10 25.97
CA SER A 722 10.71 -14.02 25.89
C SER A 722 9.44 -13.32 25.42
N ARG A 723 8.53 -14.08 24.81
CA ARG A 723 7.15 -13.64 24.61
C ARG A 723 6.38 -13.77 25.91
N LYS A 724 5.90 -12.64 26.43
CA LYS A 724 5.19 -12.58 27.72
C LYS A 724 3.71 -12.76 27.49
N ARG A 725 3.09 -13.68 28.21
CA ARG A 725 1.64 -13.92 28.16
C ARG A 725 1.05 -13.96 29.56
N VAL A 726 -0.11 -13.36 29.73
CA VAL A 726 -0.87 -13.39 30.98
C VAL A 726 -2.21 -14.05 30.68
N LEU A 727 -2.56 -15.12 31.39
CA LEU A 727 -3.88 -15.74 31.32
C LEU A 727 -4.63 -15.48 32.62
N LEU A 728 -5.63 -14.60 32.55
CA LEU A 728 -6.58 -14.36 33.62
C LEU A 728 -7.76 -15.31 33.47
N VAL A 729 -7.98 -16.17 34.47
CA VAL A 729 -9.16 -17.03 34.55
C VAL A 729 -10.08 -16.50 35.65
N THR A 730 -11.29 -16.09 35.30
CA THR A 730 -12.23 -15.52 36.27
C THR A 730 -13.68 -15.83 35.91
N THR A 731 -14.54 -15.85 36.92
CA THR A 731 -15.99 -16.06 36.78
C THR A 731 -16.79 -14.76 36.75
N GLY A 732 -16.13 -13.60 36.84
CA GLY A 732 -16.84 -12.33 36.77
C GLY A 732 -16.00 -11.09 37.01
N PRO A 733 -16.65 -9.92 37.05
CA PRO A 733 -16.00 -8.62 37.15
C PRO A 733 -15.41 -8.38 38.54
N CYS A 734 -14.52 -7.40 38.63
CA CYS A 734 -13.96 -6.95 39.90
C CYS A 734 -15.08 -6.54 40.88
N ALA A 735 -14.93 -6.90 42.15
CA ALA A 735 -15.81 -6.47 43.23
C ALA A 735 -15.64 -4.96 43.44
N ARG A 736 -16.75 -4.21 43.49
CA ARG A 736 -16.74 -2.75 43.65
C ARG A 736 -16.63 -2.37 45.13
N ASN A 737 -15.92 -1.27 45.40
CA ASN A 737 -16.15 -0.39 46.56
C ASN A 737 -16.58 1.01 46.04
N LEU A 738 -17.14 1.85 46.91
CA LEU A 738 -17.99 3.06 46.73
C LEU A 738 -17.70 4.13 45.64
N ASN A 739 -16.78 3.96 44.69
CA ASN A 739 -16.62 4.83 43.51
C ASN A 739 -16.36 4.02 42.24
N GLU A 740 -17.41 3.81 41.44
CA GLU A 740 -17.43 2.85 40.33
C GLU A 740 -16.53 3.24 39.15
N ALA A 741 -16.46 4.54 38.83
CA ALA A 741 -15.68 5.04 37.68
C ALA A 741 -14.15 4.95 37.90
N ILE A 742 -13.68 5.27 39.11
CA ILE A 742 -12.24 5.31 39.44
C ILE A 742 -11.66 3.88 39.42
N THR A 743 -12.40 2.90 39.93
CA THR A 743 -11.96 1.50 39.96
C THR A 743 -11.82 0.92 38.55
N LEU A 744 -12.77 1.22 37.67
CA LEU A 744 -12.73 0.76 36.27
C LEU A 744 -11.56 1.41 35.51
N GLN A 745 -11.34 2.71 35.67
CA GLN A 745 -10.23 3.42 35.05
C GLN A 745 -8.86 2.85 35.51
N ARG A 746 -8.72 2.53 36.80
CA ARG A 746 -7.51 1.89 37.34
C ARG A 746 -7.30 0.47 36.81
N LEU A 747 -8.38 -0.30 36.64
CA LEU A 747 -8.33 -1.64 36.05
C LEU A 747 -7.85 -1.59 34.59
N ILE A 748 -8.42 -0.68 33.80
CA ILE A 748 -7.99 -0.42 32.41
C ILE A 748 -6.52 -0.02 32.39
N TRP A 749 -6.12 0.89 33.28
CA TRP A 749 -4.75 1.35 33.39
C TRP A 749 -3.79 0.20 33.69
N ALA A 750 -4.07 -0.64 34.68
CA ALA A 750 -3.24 -1.79 35.02
C ALA A 750 -3.09 -2.78 33.86
N ALA A 751 -4.19 -3.09 33.15
CA ALA A 751 -4.14 -3.93 31.96
C ALA A 751 -3.32 -3.29 30.83
N MET A 752 -3.48 -1.98 30.58
CA MET A 752 -2.69 -1.25 29.60
C MET A 752 -1.20 -1.22 29.93
N GLN A 753 -0.85 -1.09 31.20
CA GLN A 753 0.55 -1.11 31.63
C GLN A 753 1.20 -2.46 31.35
N ILE A 754 0.54 -3.58 31.63
CA ILE A 754 1.02 -4.92 31.26
C ILE A 754 1.22 -5.04 29.74
N LYS A 755 0.24 -4.56 28.94
CA LYS A 755 0.33 -4.55 27.47
C LYS A 755 1.51 -3.70 26.97
N SER A 756 1.78 -2.57 27.63
CA SER A 756 2.88 -1.66 27.28
C SER A 756 4.27 -2.29 27.48
N LEU A 757 4.37 -3.27 28.39
CA LEU A 757 5.58 -4.09 28.59
C LEU A 757 5.74 -5.18 27.51
N GLY A 758 4.88 -5.19 26.49
CA GLY A 758 4.90 -6.14 25.39
C GLY A 758 4.29 -7.51 25.75
N ALA A 759 3.51 -7.61 26.82
CA ALA A 759 2.82 -8.83 27.21
C ALA A 759 1.41 -8.92 26.57
N GLU A 760 1.06 -10.12 26.10
CA GLU A 760 -0.29 -10.43 25.59
C GLU A 760 -1.19 -10.87 26.76
N VAL A 761 -2.31 -10.17 26.95
CA VAL A 761 -3.26 -10.45 28.04
C VAL A 761 -4.45 -11.22 27.48
N PHE A 762 -4.61 -12.45 27.95
CA PHE A 762 -5.71 -13.36 27.65
C PHE A 762 -6.66 -13.43 28.84
N VAL A 763 -7.97 -13.48 28.56
CA VAL A 763 -9.02 -13.58 29.58
C VAL A 763 -9.92 -14.77 29.25
N ALA A 764 -10.00 -15.72 30.17
CA ALA A 764 -10.98 -16.81 30.13
C ALA A 764 -12.09 -16.51 31.13
N ALA A 765 -13.24 -16.06 30.61
CA ALA A 765 -14.43 -15.75 31.38
C ALA A 765 -15.34 -16.99 31.47
N VAL A 766 -15.46 -17.56 32.67
CA VAL A 766 -16.11 -18.84 32.94
C VAL A 766 -17.47 -18.65 33.61
N GLY A 767 -18.51 -19.30 33.09
CA GLY A 767 -19.87 -19.25 33.61
C GLY A 767 -20.90 -18.99 32.51
N ASP A 768 -22.17 -19.33 32.75
CA ASP A 768 -23.23 -19.21 31.73
C ASP A 768 -23.52 -17.76 31.31
N ARG A 769 -23.46 -16.84 32.27
CA ARG A 769 -23.64 -15.41 32.03
C ARG A 769 -22.75 -14.61 32.96
N ILE A 770 -22.03 -13.64 32.40
CA ILE A 770 -21.11 -12.81 33.16
C ILE A 770 -21.74 -11.46 33.42
N PRO A 771 -22.07 -11.10 34.67
CA PRO A 771 -22.55 -9.75 34.97
C PRO A 771 -21.46 -8.73 34.67
N ARG A 772 -21.82 -7.57 34.13
CA ARG A 772 -20.87 -6.50 33.77
C ARG A 772 -19.69 -6.98 32.89
N ILE A 773 -20.01 -7.79 31.87
CA ILE A 773 -19.00 -8.36 30.96
C ILE A 773 -18.15 -7.28 30.28
N GLU A 774 -18.70 -6.08 30.11
CA GLU A 774 -18.01 -4.89 29.61
C GLU A 774 -16.71 -4.59 30.39
N GLU A 775 -16.65 -4.87 31.69
CA GLU A 775 -15.43 -4.66 32.48
C GLU A 775 -14.33 -5.66 32.11
N LEU A 776 -14.70 -6.90 31.79
CA LEU A 776 -13.75 -7.94 31.37
C LEU A 776 -13.28 -7.75 29.93
N LEU A 777 -14.13 -7.18 29.05
CA LEU A 777 -13.78 -6.92 27.64
C LEU A 777 -12.68 -5.85 27.47
N LEU A 778 -12.41 -5.05 28.51
CA LEU A 778 -11.38 -4.01 28.51
C LEU A 778 -9.98 -4.53 28.90
N ILE A 779 -9.92 -5.70 29.55
CA ILE A 779 -8.67 -6.34 30.01
C ILE A 779 -7.87 -6.99 28.85
N PRO A 780 -8.43 -7.81 27.94
CA PRO A 780 -7.66 -8.55 26.95
C PRO A 780 -6.95 -7.62 25.95
N SER A 781 -5.85 -8.10 25.35
CA SER A 781 -5.11 -7.33 24.33
C SER A 781 -5.92 -7.08 23.04
N SER A 782 -6.82 -8.01 22.70
CA SER A 782 -7.85 -7.85 21.66
C SER A 782 -9.02 -8.77 22.00
N THR A 783 -10.25 -8.28 21.86
CA THR A 783 -11.48 -9.03 22.18
C THR A 783 -11.74 -10.20 21.23
N ASP A 784 -11.26 -10.14 20.00
CA ASP A 784 -11.51 -11.19 18.99
C ASP A 784 -10.54 -12.38 19.14
N VAL A 785 -9.38 -12.14 19.73
CA VAL A 785 -8.27 -13.10 19.77
C VAL A 785 -7.95 -13.57 21.19
N HIS A 786 -8.08 -12.69 22.18
CA HIS A 786 -7.58 -12.93 23.54
C HIS A 786 -8.70 -13.07 24.58
N PHE A 787 -9.97 -13.03 24.18
CA PHE A 787 -11.10 -13.22 25.08
C PHE A 787 -11.78 -14.57 24.79
N TYR A 788 -11.92 -15.40 25.82
CA TYR A 788 -12.52 -16.72 25.73
C TYR A 788 -13.72 -16.82 26.67
N ARG A 789 -14.84 -17.33 26.13
CA ARG A 789 -16.04 -17.67 26.90
C ARG A 789 -16.14 -19.17 27.08
N VAL A 790 -16.33 -19.61 28.31
CA VAL A 790 -16.49 -21.03 28.65
C VAL A 790 -17.65 -21.21 29.61
N ALA A 791 -18.43 -22.28 29.43
CA ALA A 791 -19.63 -22.54 30.23
C ALA A 791 -19.32 -22.82 31.71
N SER A 792 -18.33 -23.66 31.98
CA SER A 792 -17.94 -24.05 33.35
C SER A 792 -16.46 -24.42 33.42
N MET A 793 -15.90 -24.49 34.64
CA MET A 793 -14.52 -24.94 34.84
C MET A 793 -14.31 -26.38 34.36
N THR A 794 -15.31 -27.25 34.54
CA THR A 794 -15.28 -28.63 34.03
C THR A 794 -15.21 -28.65 32.49
N ALA A 795 -16.02 -27.82 31.81
CA ALA A 795 -15.96 -27.70 30.35
C ALA A 795 -14.59 -27.16 29.88
N PHE A 796 -14.02 -26.21 30.62
CA PHE A 796 -12.69 -25.68 30.29
C PHE A 796 -11.60 -26.74 30.47
N LYS A 797 -11.68 -27.55 31.52
CA LYS A 797 -10.77 -28.68 31.73
C LYS A 797 -10.87 -29.69 30.60
N SER A 798 -12.08 -30.11 30.21
CA SER A 798 -12.27 -31.05 29.10
C SER A 798 -11.70 -30.51 27.79
N LEU A 799 -11.93 -29.23 27.50
CA LEU A 799 -11.36 -28.54 26.34
C LEU A 799 -9.82 -28.61 26.33
N VAL A 800 -9.18 -28.33 27.47
CA VAL A 800 -7.71 -28.37 27.59
C VAL A 800 -7.17 -29.79 27.55
N ASP A 801 -7.92 -30.79 28.04
CA ASP A 801 -7.53 -32.20 27.98
C ASP A 801 -7.49 -32.71 26.53
N GLU A 802 -8.39 -32.26 25.66
CA GLU A 802 -8.44 -32.60 24.24
C GLU A 802 -7.28 -32.03 23.40
N ILE A 803 -6.65 -30.95 23.85
CA ILE A 803 -5.49 -30.38 23.15
C ILE A 803 -4.34 -31.40 23.23
N PRO A 804 -3.59 -31.71 22.17
CA PRO A 804 -2.46 -32.66 22.25
C PRO A 804 -1.30 -32.16 23.14
N VAL A 805 -0.61 -33.06 23.86
CA VAL A 805 0.63 -32.73 24.60
C VAL A 805 1.67 -32.22 23.61
N HIS A 806 2.56 -31.31 24.03
CA HIS A 806 3.68 -30.93 23.17
C HIS A 806 4.63 -32.13 23.03
N ILE A 807 4.61 -32.81 21.88
CA ILE A 807 5.52 -33.92 21.59
C ILE A 807 6.82 -33.31 21.08
N VAL A 808 7.88 -33.37 21.88
CA VAL A 808 9.23 -33.16 21.39
C VAL A 808 9.57 -34.39 20.55
N TYR A 809 9.75 -34.23 19.24
CA TYR A 809 10.46 -35.24 18.46
C TYR A 809 11.84 -35.37 19.10
N GLN A 810 12.09 -36.49 19.78
CA GLN A 810 13.45 -36.85 20.13
C GLN A 810 14.18 -37.04 18.80
N ASP A 811 15.14 -36.16 18.52
CA ASP A 811 16.14 -36.42 17.49
C ASP A 811 16.79 -37.77 17.82
N GLY A 812 16.47 -38.79 17.03
CA GLY A 812 16.93 -40.15 17.20
C GLY A 812 17.04 -40.84 15.86
N GLN A 813 18.30 -40.98 15.43
CA GLN A 813 18.87 -42.01 14.52
C GLN A 813 18.33 -42.11 13.09
#